data_AF-A0A1Y0MG49-F1
#
_entry.id   AF-A0A1Y0MG49-F1
#
_cell.length_a   1.000
_cell.length_b   1.000
_cell.length_c   1.000
_cell.angle_alpha   90.00
_cell.angle_beta   90.00
_cell.angle_gamma   90.00
#
_symmetry.space_group_name_H-M   'P 1'
#
loop_
_entity.id
_entity.type
_entity.pdbx_description
1 polymer ?
#
loop_
_entity_poly.entity_id
_entity_poly.type
_entity_poly.pdbx_seq_one_letter_code
_entity_poly.pdbx_strand_id
1 'polypeptide(L)'
;MKSLILTIMVFACTSQFVLSQENDGVVSFDLPVRNSQMFNRFAINPTFSFVREQYKYASIFNKREWVQFNDAPLTYLASYSGRFAENIGAGIGVFQQNYGVLTTFGGILNFAYNARLNRDNNFTFGLNIGAYSSGINDGNVVTNFPDPSLQNIPSNFLVTINPGINYGTAFLDFGVSVNNLFAYNISSSEMLKDDQNQSLQAHVMYTGYMSSRGFFDDARFSGLIRSEFMQDETILSANAMVYVPKGLWFQAGYNTLYGASGGVGINITKEIAIEYNFETAFGDLVDFGPSHEITLAYRFKSSRFFDYSRQDEVSGLISTDRKPKRRIVKSSTPKRTIQKPAEKDDSDVLVKAEAEKEAQRLEEEKALKLEEERLAKLEAERLADLKAKQDAEREAKAVEDKKRKEQARIEAAKRAQETAKKQAKEKARLEAERKAKDEETRIAEEKRKKDIEEQKLKAEAEKEAQRIDEERIAKELADKKAKIELEKENQLEEERLAKEKEQQDLIDNPKDELGKALKASQQEEIKQKDLLDKYNKAVDGKNENLRNLKEENDLSEQGIVVKPKEFKSVTKENNELKSIKVELDDIIISREQKINELEKLYEDMYEADTIVNQTVMLYYKKEIQRLKTEQGNANDIKLDLENKLEEIQIAIEFEKRRRIKRAEFNNEEERYTEDRATLENLKESTEVTNSILSEEDFDFGIEQSNNIQILKNVNYIESGFYMVLAVHTDKEKRDEFLTKIIASGVSNIDFFYDVNTSQYYIYLKTFNNIQEANNALKNKATKSYNSKMTIIKIEN
;
A
#
# COMPACT_ATOMS: atom_id res chain seq x y z
N MET A 1 7.25 -14.80 52.33
CA MET A 1 7.39 -15.05 50.88
C MET A 1 7.02 -16.47 50.44
N LYS A 2 7.30 -17.53 51.22
CA LYS A 2 6.91 -18.91 50.83
C LYS A 2 5.41 -19.25 50.99
N SER A 3 4.67 -18.63 51.91
CA SER A 3 3.22 -18.90 52.05
C SER A 3 2.38 -18.17 51.00
N LEU A 4 2.78 -16.97 50.56
CA LEU A 4 2.05 -16.21 49.54
C LEU A 4 2.07 -16.89 48.17
N ILE A 5 3.17 -17.58 47.84
CA ILE A 5 3.32 -18.33 46.59
C ILE A 5 2.44 -19.60 46.61
N LEU A 6 2.29 -20.25 47.77
CA LEU A 6 1.45 -21.44 47.92
C LEU A 6 -0.04 -21.10 47.84
N THR A 7 -0.47 -19.94 48.35
CA THR A 7 -1.87 -19.50 48.26
C THR A 7 -2.27 -19.10 46.83
N ILE A 8 -1.34 -18.52 46.05
CA ILE A 8 -1.55 -18.22 44.63
C ILE A 8 -1.58 -19.52 43.79
N MET A 9 -0.78 -20.53 44.16
CA MET A 9 -0.76 -21.83 43.47
C MET A 9 -2.00 -22.69 43.77
N VAL A 10 -2.56 -22.61 44.98
CA VAL A 10 -3.78 -23.35 45.36
C VAL A 10 -5.05 -22.69 44.81
N PHE A 11 -5.08 -21.36 44.67
CA PHE A 11 -6.22 -20.68 44.02
C PHE A 11 -6.24 -20.86 42.50
N ALA A 12 -5.10 -21.16 41.87
CA ALA A 12 -5.00 -21.49 40.45
C ALA A 12 -5.41 -22.95 40.11
N CYS A 13 -5.56 -23.83 41.11
CA CYS A 13 -5.83 -25.25 40.89
C CYS A 13 -7.27 -25.72 41.22
N THR A 14 -8.20 -24.84 41.64
CA THR A 14 -9.56 -25.27 42.06
C THR A 14 -10.73 -24.69 41.28
N SER A 15 -10.52 -24.13 40.08
CA SER A 15 -11.62 -23.77 39.18
C SER A 15 -11.64 -24.65 37.93
N GLN A 16 -11.97 -25.93 38.10
CA GLN A 16 -12.46 -26.74 37.00
C GLN A 16 -13.99 -26.61 36.94
N PHE A 17 -14.46 -25.66 36.13
CA PHE A 17 -15.81 -25.74 35.59
C PHE A 17 -15.73 -26.55 34.30
N VAL A 18 -16.24 -27.78 34.36
CA VAL A 18 -16.54 -28.57 33.16
C VAL A 18 -17.73 -27.91 32.49
N LEU A 19 -17.48 -27.16 31.43
CA LEU A 19 -18.49 -26.74 30.47
C LEU A 19 -18.26 -27.55 29.18
N SER A 20 -19.31 -28.24 28.76
CA SER A 20 -19.36 -29.03 27.52
C SER A 20 -19.06 -28.12 26.33
N GLN A 21 -18.20 -28.59 25.42
CA GLN A 21 -17.79 -27.87 24.21
C GLN A 21 -18.99 -27.70 23.24
N GLU A 22 -19.40 -26.47 22.97
CA GLU A 22 -19.97 -26.09 21.67
C GLU A 22 -18.80 -25.75 20.75
N ASN A 23 -18.29 -26.76 20.04
CA ASN A 23 -17.24 -26.52 19.04
C ASN A 23 -17.90 -25.96 17.77
N ASP A 24 -17.88 -24.63 17.63
CA ASP A 24 -18.58 -23.85 16.58
C ASP A 24 -17.99 -24.02 15.16
N GLY A 25 -17.37 -25.17 14.85
CA GLY A 25 -16.77 -25.48 13.55
C GLY A 25 -15.64 -24.52 13.13
N VAL A 26 -15.10 -23.74 14.06
CA VAL A 26 -14.03 -22.77 13.83
C VAL A 26 -12.68 -23.45 13.88
N VAL A 27 -11.89 -23.31 12.81
CA VAL A 27 -10.49 -23.71 12.79
C VAL A 27 -9.65 -22.46 13.05
N SER A 28 -8.78 -22.50 14.06
CA SER A 28 -7.83 -21.44 14.34
C SER A 28 -6.73 -21.40 13.28
N PHE A 29 -6.02 -20.27 13.22
CA PHE A 29 -5.05 -20.02 12.18
C PHE A 29 -3.81 -20.90 12.34
N ASP A 30 -3.60 -21.80 11.38
CA ASP A 30 -2.35 -22.55 11.24
C ASP A 30 -2.05 -22.81 9.76
N LEU A 31 -0.87 -22.37 9.30
CA LEU A 31 -0.40 -22.61 7.94
C LEU A 31 0.67 -23.70 7.93
N PRO A 32 0.54 -24.76 7.11
CA PRO A 32 1.46 -25.90 7.11
C PRO A 32 2.78 -25.61 6.35
N VAL A 33 3.32 -24.40 6.48
CA VAL A 33 4.58 -23.92 5.90
C VAL A 33 5.70 -24.16 6.91
N ARG A 34 6.15 -25.41 7.02
CA ARG A 34 7.13 -25.83 8.06
C ARG A 34 8.44 -26.42 7.53
N ASN A 35 8.46 -26.87 6.28
CA ASN A 35 9.59 -27.61 5.71
C ASN A 35 10.53 -26.75 4.85
N SER A 36 10.08 -25.57 4.40
CA SER A 36 10.91 -24.66 3.60
C SER A 36 11.59 -23.61 4.48
N GLN A 37 12.92 -23.55 4.44
CA GLN A 37 13.67 -22.40 4.98
C GLN A 37 13.97 -21.34 3.92
N MET A 38 13.53 -21.55 2.67
CA MET A 38 13.85 -20.64 1.56
C MET A 38 12.72 -19.63 1.32
N PHE A 39 11.47 -20.11 1.33
CA PHE A 39 10.31 -19.30 0.97
C PHE A 39 9.30 -19.24 2.12
N ASN A 40 8.43 -18.22 2.09
CA ASN A 40 7.31 -18.04 3.02
C ASN A 40 7.72 -18.06 4.50
N ARG A 41 8.97 -17.70 4.80
CA ARG A 41 9.57 -17.83 6.14
C ARG A 41 8.83 -17.00 7.20
N PHE A 42 8.14 -15.94 6.78
CA PHE A 42 7.28 -15.13 7.66
C PHE A 42 6.15 -15.93 8.30
N ALA A 43 5.71 -17.03 7.69
CA ALA A 43 4.72 -17.95 8.24
C ALA A 43 5.32 -18.85 9.33
N ILE A 44 6.62 -19.13 9.27
CA ILE A 44 7.34 -19.88 10.30
C ILE A 44 7.59 -19.01 11.54
N ASN A 45 8.06 -17.78 11.32
CA ASN A 45 8.26 -16.82 12.39
C ASN A 45 8.04 -15.39 11.88
N PRO A 46 7.31 -14.53 12.62
CA PRO A 46 7.03 -13.16 12.20
C PRO A 46 8.28 -12.30 11.90
N THR A 47 9.44 -12.63 12.47
CA THR A 47 10.69 -11.88 12.25
C THR A 47 11.43 -12.27 10.96
N PHE A 48 11.07 -13.41 10.35
CA PHE A 48 11.84 -14.01 9.26
C PHE A 48 11.64 -13.37 7.88
N SER A 49 10.76 -12.38 7.76
CA SER A 49 10.78 -11.49 6.59
C SER A 49 12.00 -10.56 6.55
N PHE A 50 12.71 -10.43 7.68
CA PHE A 50 13.97 -9.70 7.80
C PHE A 50 15.15 -10.59 8.20
N VAL A 51 14.99 -11.46 9.19
CA VAL A 51 16.09 -12.26 9.77
C VAL A 51 16.71 -13.18 8.72
N ARG A 52 17.99 -12.92 8.40
CA ARG A 52 18.73 -13.61 7.32
C ARG A 52 17.98 -13.60 5.99
N GLU A 53 17.18 -12.56 5.74
CA GLU A 53 16.44 -12.38 4.50
C GLU A 53 17.04 -11.24 3.69
N GLN A 54 17.27 -11.51 2.41
CA GLN A 54 17.99 -10.61 1.52
C GLN A 54 17.17 -10.21 0.31
N TYR A 55 16.37 -11.14 -0.21
CA TYR A 55 15.62 -10.94 -1.42
C TYR A 55 14.15 -10.70 -1.11
N LYS A 56 13.45 -10.22 -2.13
CA LYS A 56 11.99 -10.18 -2.14
C LYS A 56 11.53 -11.30 -3.06
N TYR A 57 10.56 -12.06 -2.59
CA TYR A 57 9.99 -13.20 -3.31
C TYR A 57 8.50 -13.00 -3.48
N ALA A 58 8.02 -13.13 -4.71
CA ALA A 58 6.62 -13.49 -4.95
C ALA A 58 6.56 -15.00 -5.12
N SER A 59 5.77 -15.70 -4.31
CA SER A 59 5.71 -17.16 -4.30
C SER A 59 4.27 -17.66 -4.43
N ILE A 60 4.12 -18.80 -5.08
CA ILE A 60 2.91 -19.63 -5.05
C ILE A 60 3.32 -20.96 -4.45
N PHE A 61 2.70 -21.29 -3.33
CA PHE A 61 2.91 -22.49 -2.56
C PHE A 61 1.65 -23.35 -2.63
N ASN A 62 1.84 -24.63 -2.88
CA ASN A 62 0.81 -25.63 -2.75
C ASN A 62 1.35 -26.78 -1.89
N LYS A 63 0.53 -27.21 -0.93
CA LYS A 63 0.79 -28.40 -0.14
C LYS A 63 -0.45 -29.28 -0.12
N ARG A 64 -0.25 -30.54 -0.47
CA ARG A 64 -1.25 -31.59 -0.32
C ARG A 64 -0.74 -32.56 0.73
N GLU A 65 -1.44 -32.64 1.85
CA GLU A 65 -1.11 -33.58 2.91
C GLU A 65 -1.73 -34.94 2.60
N TRP A 66 -1.08 -36.02 3.07
CA TRP A 66 -1.70 -37.35 3.17
C TRP A 66 -2.36 -37.87 1.89
N VAL A 67 -1.57 -38.01 0.82
CA VAL A 67 -2.11 -38.24 -0.53
C VAL A 67 -2.80 -39.62 -0.71
N GLN A 68 -2.73 -40.51 0.28
CA GLN A 68 -3.46 -41.79 0.28
C GLN A 68 -4.91 -41.67 0.77
N PHE A 69 -5.31 -40.50 1.28
CA PHE A 69 -6.66 -40.23 1.75
C PHE A 69 -7.42 -39.29 0.78
N ASN A 70 -8.68 -39.60 0.49
CA ASN A 70 -9.55 -38.72 -0.31
C ASN A 70 -9.96 -37.51 0.52
N ASP A 71 -10.06 -36.34 -0.11
CA ASP A 71 -10.37 -35.06 0.57
C ASP A 71 -9.38 -34.66 1.68
N ALA A 72 -8.13 -35.14 1.55
CA ALA A 72 -7.04 -34.77 2.44
C ALA A 72 -6.74 -33.25 2.42
N PRO A 73 -6.14 -32.71 3.50
CA PRO A 73 -5.87 -31.29 3.62
C PRO A 73 -5.08 -30.73 2.43
N LEU A 74 -5.61 -29.66 1.85
CA LEU A 74 -5.03 -29.01 0.69
C LEU A 74 -4.89 -27.51 0.96
N THR A 75 -3.66 -27.03 0.92
CA THR A 75 -3.32 -25.63 1.17
C THR A 75 -2.77 -24.97 -0.10
N TYR A 76 -3.28 -23.78 -0.39
CA TYR A 76 -2.74 -22.85 -1.36
C TYR A 76 -2.34 -21.57 -0.65
N LEU A 77 -1.15 -21.05 -0.95
CA LEU A 77 -0.66 -19.78 -0.43
C LEU A 77 0.03 -19.01 -1.55
N ALA A 78 -0.46 -17.81 -1.86
CA ALA A 78 0.27 -16.85 -2.67
C ALA A 78 0.81 -15.76 -1.75
N SER A 79 2.10 -15.47 -1.83
CA SER A 79 2.71 -14.46 -0.96
C SER A 79 3.69 -13.57 -1.70
N TYR A 80 3.87 -12.36 -1.17
CA TYR A 80 4.94 -11.45 -1.54
C TYR A 80 5.61 -10.95 -0.27
N SER A 81 6.84 -11.37 -0.02
CA SER A 81 7.55 -11.07 1.22
C SER A 81 9.05 -10.93 1.03
N GLY A 82 9.69 -10.25 1.98
CA GLY A 82 11.13 -10.11 2.05
C GLY A 82 11.56 -8.79 2.67
N ARG A 83 12.80 -8.40 2.40
CA ARG A 83 13.40 -7.17 2.91
C ARG A 83 13.14 -5.99 1.98
N PHE A 84 12.44 -4.97 2.49
CA PHE A 84 12.07 -3.77 1.72
C PHE A 84 12.94 -2.56 2.03
N ALA A 85 13.50 -2.48 3.23
CA ALA A 85 14.45 -1.45 3.63
C ALA A 85 15.64 -2.01 4.43
N GLU A 86 16.57 -1.15 4.83
CA GLU A 86 17.74 -1.53 5.62
C GLU A 86 17.38 -2.12 6.99
N ASN A 87 16.25 -1.73 7.56
CA ASN A 87 15.77 -2.16 8.86
C ASN A 87 14.32 -2.68 8.84
N ILE A 88 13.73 -2.87 7.65
CA ILE A 88 12.33 -3.28 7.51
C ILE A 88 12.21 -4.50 6.59
N GLY A 89 11.62 -5.56 7.14
CA GLY A 89 11.04 -6.68 6.43
C GLY A 89 9.52 -6.56 6.43
N ALA A 90 8.88 -7.00 5.36
CA ALA A 90 7.43 -7.02 5.28
C ALA A 90 6.97 -8.21 4.43
N GLY A 91 5.70 -8.57 4.58
CA GLY A 91 5.09 -9.61 3.78
C GLY A 91 3.58 -9.47 3.70
N ILE A 92 3.02 -9.92 2.59
CA ILE A 92 1.59 -10.15 2.44
C ILE A 92 1.40 -11.56 1.90
N GLY A 93 0.44 -12.29 2.47
CA GLY A 93 0.04 -13.61 2.00
C GLY A 93 -1.47 -13.68 1.86
N VAL A 94 -1.95 -14.38 0.85
CA VAL A 94 -3.35 -14.81 0.72
C VAL A 94 -3.36 -16.32 0.63
N PHE A 95 -4.24 -16.96 1.39
CA PHE A 95 -4.26 -18.41 1.50
C PHE A 95 -5.67 -18.95 1.44
N GLN A 96 -5.75 -20.20 0.98
CA GLN A 96 -6.93 -21.03 1.04
C GLN A 96 -6.52 -22.40 1.57
N GLN A 97 -7.22 -22.89 2.58
CA GLN A 97 -7.06 -24.22 3.14
C GLN A 97 -8.37 -24.96 3.08
N ASN A 98 -8.34 -26.17 2.52
CA ASN A 98 -9.48 -27.06 2.47
C ASN A 98 -9.19 -28.26 3.36
N TYR A 99 -10.02 -28.47 4.38
CA TYR A 99 -9.99 -29.63 5.28
C TYR A 99 -11.29 -30.42 5.08
N GLY A 100 -11.32 -31.31 4.10
CA GLY A 100 -12.56 -31.97 3.68
C GLY A 100 -13.63 -30.97 3.27
N VAL A 101 -14.72 -30.90 4.05
CA VAL A 101 -15.84 -29.96 3.83
C VAL A 101 -15.60 -28.58 4.45
N LEU A 102 -14.59 -28.39 5.29
CA LEU A 102 -14.25 -27.09 5.85
C LEU A 102 -13.32 -26.34 4.89
N THR A 103 -13.62 -25.06 4.66
CA THR A 103 -12.78 -24.18 3.85
C THR A 103 -12.46 -22.92 4.65
N THR A 104 -11.17 -22.62 4.73
CA THR A 104 -10.63 -21.42 5.36
C THR A 104 -9.97 -20.57 4.28
N PHE A 105 -10.40 -19.32 4.15
CA PHE A 105 -9.84 -18.38 3.19
C PHE A 105 -9.51 -17.06 3.87
N GLY A 106 -8.30 -16.55 3.63
CA GLY A 106 -7.92 -15.27 4.22
C GLY A 106 -6.58 -14.75 3.77
N GLY A 107 -6.09 -13.78 4.53
CA GLY A 107 -4.81 -13.15 4.29
C GLY A 107 -4.03 -12.91 5.57
N ILE A 108 -2.73 -12.71 5.41
CA ILE A 108 -1.77 -12.42 6.47
C ILE A 108 -0.96 -11.22 6.05
N LEU A 109 -0.84 -10.26 6.95
CA LEU A 109 0.10 -9.17 6.86
C LEU A 109 1.24 -9.42 7.84
N ASN A 110 2.46 -9.31 7.35
CA ASN A 110 3.68 -9.44 8.14
C ASN A 110 4.46 -8.13 8.12
N PHE A 111 4.95 -7.72 9.28
CA PHE A 111 5.87 -6.61 9.43
C PHE A 111 6.99 -7.00 10.39
N ALA A 112 8.24 -6.75 10.00
CA ALA A 112 9.42 -6.98 10.83
C ALA A 112 10.33 -5.75 10.84
N TYR A 113 10.69 -5.29 12.03
CA TYR A 113 11.58 -4.16 12.26
C TYR A 113 12.87 -4.60 12.94
N ASN A 114 14.01 -4.21 12.39
CA ASN A 114 15.33 -4.53 12.93
C ASN A 114 15.98 -3.31 13.58
N ALA A 115 16.16 -3.38 14.89
CA ALA A 115 17.00 -2.49 15.67
C ALA A 115 18.44 -3.01 15.69
N ARG A 116 19.33 -2.38 14.93
CA ARG A 116 20.77 -2.70 14.94
C ARG A 116 21.38 -2.17 16.24
N LEU A 117 21.90 -3.07 17.08
CA LEU A 117 22.58 -2.71 18.32
C LEU A 117 24.05 -2.39 18.05
N ASN A 118 24.74 -3.30 17.36
CA ASN A 118 26.14 -3.21 16.95
C ASN A 118 26.30 -3.74 15.51
N ARG A 119 27.54 -3.82 15.01
CA ARG A 119 27.83 -4.38 13.68
C ARG A 119 27.32 -5.81 13.51
N ASP A 120 27.51 -6.65 14.52
CA ASP A 120 27.18 -8.08 14.46
C ASP A 120 25.94 -8.45 15.28
N ASN A 121 25.42 -7.54 16.12
CA ASN A 121 24.28 -7.81 17.00
C ASN A 121 23.08 -6.95 16.63
N ASN A 122 21.91 -7.57 16.53
CA ASN A 122 20.67 -6.89 16.21
C ASN A 122 19.49 -7.51 16.96
N PHE A 123 18.44 -6.71 17.13
CA PHE A 123 17.18 -7.14 17.70
C PHE A 123 16.07 -6.91 16.67
N THR A 124 15.34 -7.95 16.31
CA THR A 124 14.25 -7.89 15.34
C THR A 124 12.92 -8.12 16.04
N PHE A 125 11.99 -7.21 15.83
CA PHE A 125 10.60 -7.35 16.25
C PHE A 125 9.77 -7.73 15.03
N GLY A 126 8.83 -8.65 15.17
CA GLY A 126 7.99 -9.15 14.10
C GLY A 126 6.54 -9.21 14.55
N LEU A 127 5.62 -8.99 13.61
CA LEU A 127 4.19 -9.07 13.84
C LEU A 127 3.50 -9.66 12.61
N ASN A 128 2.73 -10.73 12.82
CA ASN A 128 1.80 -11.27 11.84
C ASN A 128 0.37 -10.94 12.27
N ILE A 129 -0.40 -10.33 11.38
CA ILE A 129 -1.84 -10.09 11.55
C ILE A 129 -2.56 -10.91 10.48
N GLY A 130 -3.34 -11.90 10.92
CA GLY A 130 -4.18 -12.74 10.06
C GLY A 130 -5.63 -12.26 10.07
N ALA A 131 -6.30 -12.32 8.92
CA ALA A 131 -7.73 -12.08 8.82
C ALA A 131 -8.32 -13.08 7.82
N TYR A 132 -9.24 -13.93 8.29
CA TYR A 132 -9.73 -15.06 7.50
C TYR A 132 -11.16 -15.46 7.86
N SER A 133 -11.86 -16.05 6.90
CA SER A 133 -13.16 -16.67 7.09
C SER A 133 -13.00 -18.18 7.13
N SER A 134 -13.58 -18.84 8.13
CA SER A 134 -13.64 -20.29 8.25
C SER A 134 -15.10 -20.74 8.29
N GLY A 135 -15.43 -21.78 7.54
CA GLY A 135 -16.77 -22.35 7.55
C GLY A 135 -16.89 -23.61 6.69
N ILE A 136 -18.07 -24.21 6.72
CA ILE A 136 -18.39 -25.38 5.90
C ILE A 136 -18.71 -24.93 4.47
N ASN A 137 -18.12 -25.64 3.50
CA ASN A 137 -18.38 -25.49 2.08
C ASN A 137 -19.46 -26.50 1.65
N ASP A 138 -20.71 -26.02 1.57
CA ASP A 138 -21.90 -26.80 1.20
C ASP A 138 -21.74 -27.52 -0.15
N GLY A 139 -21.00 -26.94 -1.10
CA GLY A 139 -20.73 -27.57 -2.40
C GLY A 139 -19.93 -28.87 -2.34
N ASN A 140 -19.21 -29.10 -1.23
CA ASN A 140 -18.47 -30.35 -0.98
C ASN A 140 -19.23 -31.31 -0.06
N VAL A 141 -20.42 -30.95 0.43
CA VAL A 141 -21.20 -31.79 1.33
C VAL A 141 -22.09 -32.74 0.51
N VAL A 142 -21.89 -34.05 0.70
CA VAL A 142 -22.72 -35.08 0.07
C VAL A 142 -23.68 -35.63 1.11
N THR A 143 -24.96 -35.28 1.00
CA THR A 143 -26.02 -35.83 1.87
C THR A 143 -26.98 -36.71 1.10
N ASN A 144 -27.48 -37.76 1.76
CA ASN A 144 -28.53 -38.62 1.19
C ASN A 144 -29.90 -37.92 1.16
N PHE A 145 -30.10 -36.92 2.03
CA PHE A 145 -31.31 -36.11 2.14
C PHE A 145 -30.91 -34.66 2.48
N PRO A 146 -31.65 -33.63 2.02
CA PRO A 146 -31.37 -32.25 2.40
C PRO A 146 -31.55 -32.07 3.91
N ASP A 147 -30.48 -31.76 4.63
CA ASP A 147 -30.54 -31.44 6.06
C ASP A 147 -30.75 -29.92 6.25
N PRO A 148 -31.85 -29.48 6.88
CA PRO A 148 -32.08 -28.07 7.19
C PRO A 148 -30.97 -27.42 8.03
N SER A 149 -30.21 -28.20 8.81
CA SER A 149 -29.09 -27.69 9.61
C SER A 149 -27.91 -27.20 8.75
N LEU A 150 -27.77 -27.73 7.53
CA LEU A 150 -26.72 -27.38 6.58
C LEU A 150 -27.10 -26.20 5.65
N GLN A 151 -28.36 -25.77 5.66
CA GLN A 151 -28.85 -24.70 4.78
C GLN A 151 -28.45 -23.28 5.23
N ASN A 152 -27.97 -23.12 6.47
CA ASN A 152 -27.65 -21.80 7.01
C ASN A 152 -26.42 -21.86 7.93
N ILE A 153 -25.34 -22.48 7.45
CA ILE A 153 -24.10 -22.60 8.22
C ILE A 153 -23.42 -21.23 8.29
N PRO A 154 -23.26 -20.64 9.49
CA PRO A 154 -22.59 -19.36 9.64
C PRO A 154 -21.12 -19.49 9.24
N SER A 155 -20.60 -18.48 8.53
CA SER A 155 -19.16 -18.33 8.34
C SER A 155 -18.57 -17.47 9.47
N ASN A 156 -17.50 -17.97 10.06
CA ASN A 156 -16.83 -17.34 11.17
C ASN A 156 -15.65 -16.52 10.64
N PHE A 157 -15.73 -15.20 10.76
CA PHE A 157 -14.64 -14.32 10.37
C PHE A 157 -13.74 -14.01 11.56
N LEU A 158 -12.48 -14.38 11.46
CA LEU A 158 -11.49 -14.33 12.53
C LEU A 158 -10.37 -13.36 12.20
N VAL A 159 -9.88 -12.69 13.25
CA VAL A 159 -8.68 -11.88 13.20
C VAL A 159 -7.69 -12.43 14.22
N THR A 160 -6.47 -12.72 13.78
CA THR A 160 -5.39 -13.25 14.62
C THR A 160 -4.18 -12.32 14.66
N ILE A 161 -3.49 -12.31 15.81
CA ILE A 161 -2.26 -11.54 16.01
C ILE A 161 -1.19 -12.46 16.57
N ASN A 162 -0.03 -12.48 15.92
CA ASN A 162 1.10 -13.33 16.27
C ASN A 162 2.38 -12.47 16.33
N PRO A 163 2.77 -11.99 17.52
CA PRO A 163 4.01 -11.24 17.70
C PRO A 163 5.23 -12.17 17.81
N GLY A 164 6.40 -11.64 17.48
CA GLY A 164 7.68 -12.34 17.62
C GLY A 164 8.85 -11.40 17.86
N ILE A 165 9.88 -11.90 18.51
CA ILE A 165 11.15 -11.21 18.75
C ILE A 165 12.31 -12.15 18.39
N ASN A 166 13.40 -11.59 17.89
CA ASN A 166 14.61 -12.32 17.55
C ASN A 166 15.86 -11.51 17.86
N TYR A 167 16.78 -12.09 18.61
CA TYR A 167 18.12 -11.56 18.85
C TYR A 167 19.12 -12.26 17.93
N GLY A 168 19.68 -11.50 16.99
CA GLY A 168 20.66 -11.98 16.02
C GLY A 168 22.08 -11.56 16.39
N THR A 169 23.02 -12.48 16.24
CA THR A 169 24.48 -12.28 16.31
C THR A 169 25.11 -12.45 14.92
N ALA A 170 26.44 -12.59 14.81
CA ALA A 170 27.09 -12.84 13.52
C ALA A 170 26.55 -14.10 12.80
N PHE A 171 26.37 -15.21 13.53
CA PHE A 171 26.00 -16.52 12.96
C PHE A 171 24.81 -17.21 13.63
N LEU A 172 24.42 -16.76 14.82
CA LEU A 172 23.31 -17.35 15.60
C LEU A 172 22.17 -16.35 15.74
N ASP A 173 20.95 -16.84 15.65
CA ASP A 173 19.71 -16.11 15.89
C ASP A 173 18.87 -16.87 16.92
N PHE A 174 18.41 -16.17 17.95
CA PHE A 174 17.58 -16.69 19.02
C PHE A 174 16.26 -15.95 19.03
N GLY A 175 15.14 -16.65 18.89
CA GLY A 175 13.84 -15.98 18.82
C GLY A 175 12.74 -16.67 19.59
N VAL A 176 11.74 -15.87 19.94
CA VAL A 176 10.52 -16.28 20.63
C VAL A 176 9.34 -15.65 19.90
N SER A 177 8.29 -16.41 19.62
CA SER A 177 7.04 -15.91 19.05
C SER A 177 5.85 -16.56 19.72
N VAL A 178 4.70 -15.89 19.66
CA VAL A 178 3.44 -16.44 20.15
C VAL A 178 2.49 -16.54 18.97
N ASN A 179 1.98 -17.73 18.70
CA ASN A 179 0.93 -17.95 17.73
C ASN A 179 -0.44 -17.83 18.39
N ASN A 180 -1.38 -17.23 17.67
CA ASN A 180 -2.75 -16.99 18.09
C ASN A 180 -2.82 -16.33 19.49
N LEU A 181 -1.94 -15.35 19.77
CA LEU A 181 -1.97 -14.60 21.03
C LEU A 181 -3.35 -13.94 21.24
N PHE A 182 -3.87 -13.37 20.15
CA PHE A 182 -5.27 -12.94 20.07
C PHE A 182 -5.91 -13.60 18.87
N ALA A 183 -7.05 -14.25 19.07
CA ALA A 183 -7.90 -14.81 18.02
C ALA A 183 -9.34 -14.36 18.28
N TYR A 184 -9.80 -13.33 17.57
CA TYR A 184 -11.11 -12.72 17.77
C TYR A 184 -12.06 -13.08 16.63
N ASN A 185 -13.21 -13.67 16.97
CA ASN A 185 -14.26 -13.96 16.01
C ASN A 185 -15.18 -12.73 15.91
N ILE A 186 -15.15 -12.04 14.77
CA ILE A 186 -15.99 -10.86 14.51
C ILE A 186 -17.46 -11.27 14.33
N SER A 187 -17.72 -12.46 13.79
CA SER A 187 -19.09 -12.96 13.57
C SER A 187 -19.82 -13.17 14.89
N SER A 188 -19.18 -13.79 15.88
CA SER A 188 -19.75 -13.97 17.23
C SER A 188 -19.45 -12.82 18.19
N SER A 189 -18.53 -11.91 17.85
CA SER A 189 -18.02 -10.86 18.73
C SER A 189 -17.39 -11.38 20.03
N GLU A 190 -16.79 -12.56 19.96
CA GLU A 190 -16.12 -13.21 21.09
C GLU A 190 -14.68 -13.59 20.75
N MET A 191 -13.81 -13.61 21.76
CA MET A 191 -12.51 -14.24 21.64
C MET A 191 -12.68 -15.76 21.59
N LEU A 192 -11.91 -16.43 20.73
CA LEU A 192 -11.76 -17.88 20.81
C LEU A 192 -11.24 -18.25 22.20
N LYS A 193 -12.02 -19.04 22.93
CA LYS A 193 -11.62 -19.63 24.20
C LYS A 193 -11.00 -21.00 23.91
N ASP A 194 -9.96 -21.35 24.65
CA ASP A 194 -9.27 -22.65 24.55
C ASP A 194 -8.82 -23.01 23.12
N ASP A 195 -8.17 -22.05 22.44
CA ASP A 195 -7.59 -22.29 21.12
C ASP A 195 -6.44 -23.31 21.22
N GLN A 196 -6.69 -24.53 20.74
CA GLN A 196 -5.70 -25.62 20.71
C GLN A 196 -4.44 -25.25 19.90
N ASN A 197 -4.54 -24.36 18.92
CA ASN A 197 -3.42 -23.89 18.11
C ASN A 197 -2.76 -22.63 18.67
N GLN A 198 -3.14 -22.16 19.86
CA GLN A 198 -2.38 -21.15 20.57
C GLN A 198 -1.07 -21.77 21.08
N SER A 199 0.05 -21.18 20.69
CA SER A 199 1.36 -21.75 21.00
C SER A 199 2.42 -20.71 21.32
N LEU A 200 3.32 -21.05 22.26
CA LEU A 200 4.56 -20.32 22.47
C LEU A 200 5.67 -21.03 21.71
N GLN A 201 6.32 -20.34 20.79
CA GLN A 201 7.43 -20.87 20.01
C GLN A 201 8.75 -20.27 20.46
N ALA A 202 9.77 -21.10 20.60
CA ALA A 202 11.15 -20.70 20.80
C ALA A 202 12.05 -21.36 19.75
N HIS A 203 13.02 -20.64 19.20
CA HIS A 203 13.92 -21.19 18.20
C HIS A 203 15.36 -20.70 18.33
N VAL A 204 16.27 -21.52 17.81
CA VAL A 204 17.67 -21.18 17.59
C VAL A 204 17.99 -21.50 16.13
N MET A 205 18.56 -20.52 15.42
CA MET A 205 19.01 -20.68 14.06
C MET A 205 20.50 -20.40 13.95
N TYR A 206 21.25 -21.27 13.28
CA TYR A 206 22.62 -21.06 12.87
C TYR A 206 22.69 -20.81 11.37
N THR A 207 23.44 -19.81 10.94
CA THR A 207 23.72 -19.55 9.52
C THR A 207 25.22 -19.32 9.35
N GLY A 208 25.85 -20.12 8.50
CA GLY A 208 27.28 -20.05 8.22
C GLY A 208 27.61 -20.29 6.75
N TYR A 209 28.81 -19.90 6.34
CA TYR A 209 29.30 -20.05 4.98
C TYR A 209 30.46 -21.05 4.93
N MET A 210 30.44 -21.92 3.93
CA MET A 210 31.44 -22.94 3.69
C MET A 210 32.45 -22.40 2.67
N SER A 211 33.70 -22.28 3.07
CA SER A 211 34.80 -22.03 2.12
C SER A 211 35.38 -23.38 1.68
N SER A 212 34.97 -23.85 0.51
CA SER A 212 35.42 -25.13 -0.05
C SER A 212 35.78 -24.97 -1.52
N ARG A 213 36.67 -25.80 -2.06
CA ARG A 213 36.96 -25.76 -3.50
C ARG A 213 35.95 -26.62 -4.25
N GLY A 214 35.30 -26.06 -5.28
CA GLY A 214 34.53 -26.85 -6.25
C GLY A 214 33.04 -26.53 -6.29
N PHE A 215 32.18 -27.53 -6.02
CA PHE A 215 30.72 -27.36 -6.13
C PHE A 215 30.13 -26.56 -4.97
N PHE A 216 30.63 -26.75 -3.76
CA PHE A 216 30.15 -26.12 -2.52
C PHE A 216 30.94 -24.86 -2.13
N ASP A 217 31.60 -24.21 -3.10
CA ASP A 217 32.28 -22.94 -2.84
C ASP A 217 31.25 -21.86 -2.51
N ASP A 218 31.50 -21.09 -1.45
CA ASP A 218 30.58 -20.13 -0.83
C ASP A 218 29.19 -20.69 -0.50
N ALA A 219 29.07 -22.00 -0.25
CA ALA A 219 27.79 -22.60 0.13
C ALA A 219 27.32 -22.10 1.49
N ARG A 220 26.05 -21.72 1.59
CA ARG A 220 25.43 -21.25 2.84
C ARG A 220 24.72 -22.41 3.53
N PHE A 221 25.11 -22.71 4.75
CA PHE A 221 24.44 -23.66 5.62
C PHE A 221 23.55 -22.92 6.61
N SER A 222 22.29 -23.35 6.72
CA SER A 222 21.32 -22.88 7.72
C SER A 222 20.76 -24.05 8.51
N GLY A 223 20.79 -23.98 9.83
CA GLY A 223 20.17 -24.96 10.72
C GLY A 223 19.21 -24.26 11.67
N LEU A 224 17.97 -24.73 11.79
CA LEU A 224 16.93 -24.19 12.65
C LEU A 224 16.43 -25.30 13.57
N ILE A 225 16.48 -25.06 14.87
CA ILE A 225 15.82 -25.88 15.89
C ILE A 225 14.72 -25.04 16.52
N ARG A 226 13.51 -25.57 16.59
CA ARG A 226 12.34 -24.88 17.16
C ARG A 226 11.56 -25.81 18.08
N SER A 227 11.16 -25.28 19.22
CA SER A 227 10.23 -25.90 20.16
C SER A 227 8.96 -25.08 20.20
N GLU A 228 7.81 -25.74 20.06
CA GLU A 228 6.49 -25.13 20.09
C GLU A 228 5.68 -25.76 21.22
N PHE A 229 5.30 -24.92 22.18
CA PHE A 229 4.58 -25.32 23.38
C PHE A 229 3.11 -24.97 23.19
N MET A 230 2.28 -26.00 22.96
CA MET A 230 0.83 -25.92 22.86
C MET A 230 0.19 -26.38 24.18
N GLN A 231 -1.13 -26.27 24.31
CA GLN A 231 -1.82 -26.62 25.55
C GLN A 231 -1.71 -28.11 25.89
N ASP A 232 -1.81 -28.99 24.89
CA ASP A 232 -1.86 -30.44 25.08
C ASP A 232 -0.60 -31.18 24.59
N GLU A 233 0.25 -30.52 23.81
CA GLU A 233 1.45 -31.13 23.23
C GLU A 233 2.64 -30.15 23.09
N THR A 234 3.84 -30.70 22.97
CA THR A 234 5.05 -29.94 22.65
C THR A 234 5.67 -30.50 21.38
N ILE A 235 5.74 -29.68 20.34
CA ILE A 235 6.28 -30.05 19.05
C ILE A 235 7.74 -29.59 18.96
N LEU A 236 8.65 -30.54 18.75
CA LEU A 236 10.05 -30.24 18.47
C LEU A 236 10.31 -30.41 16.98
N SER A 237 10.96 -29.42 16.38
CA SER A 237 11.35 -29.46 14.97
C SER A 237 12.81 -29.05 14.78
N ALA A 238 13.48 -29.73 13.86
CA ALA A 238 14.83 -29.46 13.44
C ALA A 238 14.88 -29.47 11.91
N ASN A 239 15.40 -28.41 11.30
CA ASN A 239 15.48 -28.25 9.85
C ASN A 239 16.88 -27.78 9.49
N ALA A 240 17.50 -28.38 8.47
CA ALA A 240 18.79 -28.00 7.94
C ALA A 240 18.70 -27.77 6.43
N MET A 241 19.37 -26.74 5.95
CA MET A 241 19.47 -26.38 4.53
C MET A 241 20.93 -26.12 4.15
N VAL A 242 21.32 -26.62 2.98
CA VAL A 242 22.55 -26.19 2.28
C VAL A 242 22.14 -25.52 0.97
N TYR A 243 22.43 -24.22 0.84
CA TYR A 243 22.25 -23.45 -0.38
C TYR A 243 23.58 -23.30 -1.11
N VAL A 244 23.62 -23.71 -2.37
CA VAL A 244 24.80 -23.62 -3.24
C VAL A 244 24.62 -22.43 -4.20
N PRO A 245 25.58 -21.48 -4.29
CA PRO A 245 25.51 -20.30 -5.16
C PRO A 245 25.21 -20.60 -6.64
N LYS A 246 25.51 -21.82 -7.09
CA LYS A 246 25.15 -22.34 -8.42
C LYS A 246 23.64 -22.45 -8.68
N GLY A 247 22.82 -22.18 -7.67
CA GLY A 247 21.37 -22.10 -7.76
C GLY A 247 20.66 -23.39 -7.40
N LEU A 248 21.24 -24.18 -6.51
CA LEU A 248 20.67 -25.43 -6.02
C LEU A 248 20.69 -25.41 -4.49
N TRP A 249 19.63 -25.87 -3.85
CA TRP A 249 19.63 -26.11 -2.41
C TRP A 249 18.96 -27.42 -2.06
N PHE A 250 19.41 -27.97 -0.94
CA PHE A 250 18.88 -29.18 -0.35
C PHE A 250 18.49 -28.87 1.07
N GLN A 251 17.37 -29.44 1.51
CA GLN A 251 16.91 -29.31 2.88
C GLN A 251 16.41 -30.65 3.41
N ALA A 252 16.60 -30.84 4.70
CA ALA A 252 16.14 -32.00 5.44
C ALA A 252 15.62 -31.55 6.79
N GLY A 253 14.54 -32.16 7.24
CA GLY A 253 13.85 -31.79 8.45
C GLY A 253 13.35 -32.99 9.23
N TYR A 254 13.12 -32.76 10.51
CA TYR A 254 12.45 -33.68 11.41
C TYR A 254 11.50 -32.89 12.30
N ASN A 255 10.28 -33.37 12.42
CA ASN A 255 9.25 -32.83 13.28
C ASN A 255 8.66 -33.98 14.10
N THR A 256 8.49 -33.81 15.41
CA THR A 256 7.98 -34.87 16.28
C THR A 256 6.53 -35.26 15.98
N LEU A 257 5.73 -34.35 15.44
CA LEU A 257 4.33 -34.60 15.05
C LEU A 257 4.23 -35.07 13.59
N TYR A 258 4.90 -34.38 12.66
CA TYR A 258 4.74 -34.63 11.22
C TYR A 258 5.82 -35.53 10.59
N GLY A 259 6.79 -36.00 11.37
CA GLY A 259 7.83 -36.93 10.92
C GLY A 259 9.00 -36.27 10.17
N ALA A 260 9.64 -37.02 9.26
CA ALA A 260 10.80 -36.55 8.52
C ALA A 260 10.41 -35.86 7.21
N SER A 261 11.16 -34.83 6.84
CA SER A 261 11.00 -34.13 5.57
C SER A 261 12.32 -34.01 4.81
N GLY A 262 12.21 -33.95 3.49
CA GLY A 262 13.33 -33.81 2.57
C GLY A 262 12.93 -32.97 1.36
N GLY A 263 13.81 -32.09 0.94
CA GLY A 263 13.51 -31.09 -0.07
C GLY A 263 14.68 -30.77 -0.97
N VAL A 264 14.35 -30.41 -2.20
CA VAL A 264 15.30 -29.89 -3.18
C VAL A 264 14.68 -28.68 -3.86
N GLY A 265 15.48 -27.67 -4.12
CA GLY A 265 15.05 -26.54 -4.92
C GLY A 265 16.14 -26.03 -5.83
N ILE A 266 15.70 -25.43 -6.92
CA ILE A 266 16.53 -25.05 -8.04
C ILE A 266 16.10 -23.71 -8.62
N ASN A 267 17.08 -22.88 -8.96
CA ASN A 267 16.89 -21.65 -9.70
C ASN A 267 16.87 -21.99 -11.20
N ILE A 268 15.70 -21.95 -11.83
CA ILE A 268 15.55 -22.12 -13.28
C ILE A 268 16.26 -20.97 -14.00
N THR A 269 16.00 -19.73 -13.57
CA THR A 269 16.74 -18.53 -13.94
C THR A 269 17.24 -17.84 -12.68
N LYS A 270 17.91 -16.69 -12.77
CA LYS A 270 18.29 -15.92 -11.57
C LYS A 270 17.08 -15.39 -10.79
N GLU A 271 15.96 -15.23 -11.48
CA GLU A 271 14.71 -14.71 -10.97
C GLU A 271 13.73 -15.84 -10.63
N ILE A 272 13.63 -16.90 -11.44
CA ILE A 272 12.63 -17.96 -11.24
C ILE A 272 13.25 -19.14 -10.49
N ALA A 273 12.61 -19.53 -9.40
CA ALA A 273 13.01 -20.63 -8.53
C ALA A 273 11.84 -21.58 -8.31
N ILE A 274 12.13 -22.88 -8.23
CA ILE A 274 11.15 -23.92 -7.86
C ILE A 274 11.72 -24.76 -6.73
N GLU A 275 10.86 -25.12 -5.79
CA GLU A 275 11.18 -26.00 -4.66
C GLU A 275 10.14 -27.11 -4.58
N TYR A 276 10.61 -28.31 -4.28
CA TYR A 276 9.77 -29.45 -3.99
C TYR A 276 10.20 -30.08 -2.66
N ASN A 277 9.24 -30.24 -1.75
CA ASN A 277 9.42 -30.93 -0.48
C ASN A 277 8.53 -32.15 -0.40
N PHE A 278 9.07 -33.15 0.27
CA PHE A 278 8.40 -34.39 0.61
C PHE A 278 8.45 -34.55 2.12
N GLU A 279 7.33 -34.87 2.73
CA GLU A 279 7.21 -35.12 4.17
C GLU A 279 6.54 -36.48 4.38
N THR A 280 7.13 -37.29 5.25
CA THR A 280 6.60 -38.59 5.64
C THR A 280 6.41 -38.61 7.14
N ALA A 281 5.18 -38.88 7.56
CA ALA A 281 4.86 -38.98 8.96
C ALA A 281 5.45 -40.25 9.59
N PHE A 282 5.63 -40.20 10.92
CA PHE A 282 6.00 -41.35 11.75
C PHE A 282 4.91 -41.59 12.80
N GLY A 283 4.80 -42.81 13.33
CA GLY A 283 3.77 -43.17 14.31
C GLY A 283 2.39 -43.32 13.68
N ASP A 284 1.37 -42.78 14.35
CA ASP A 284 -0.05 -43.00 14.00
C ASP A 284 -0.47 -42.36 12.67
N LEU A 285 0.35 -41.44 12.15
CA LEU A 285 0.08 -40.71 10.92
C LEU A 285 0.63 -41.42 9.65
N VAL A 286 1.36 -42.55 9.81
CA VAL A 286 1.99 -43.27 8.68
C VAL A 286 0.96 -43.79 7.67
N ASP A 287 -0.20 -44.22 8.16
CA ASP A 287 -1.25 -44.84 7.33
C ASP A 287 -1.95 -43.85 6.39
N PHE A 288 -1.77 -42.55 6.59
CA PHE A 288 -2.34 -41.50 5.74
C PHE A 288 -1.47 -41.19 4.50
N GLY A 289 -0.27 -41.76 4.42
CA GLY A 289 0.66 -41.57 3.31
C GLY A 289 1.43 -40.24 3.36
N PRO A 290 2.29 -39.99 2.36
CA PRO A 290 3.16 -38.84 2.36
C PRO A 290 2.45 -37.55 1.97
N SER A 291 3.08 -36.43 2.35
CA SER A 291 2.69 -35.07 2.00
C SER A 291 3.66 -34.48 0.98
N HIS A 292 3.13 -33.76 0.00
CA HIS A 292 3.90 -33.15 -1.07
C HIS A 292 3.72 -31.64 -1.05
N GLU A 293 4.84 -30.91 -1.17
CA GLU A 293 4.85 -29.45 -1.24
C GLU A 293 5.57 -29.00 -2.49
N ILE A 294 4.98 -28.04 -3.20
CA ILE A 294 5.57 -27.41 -4.37
C ILE A 294 5.51 -25.90 -4.18
N THR A 295 6.64 -25.23 -4.34
CA THR A 295 6.72 -23.77 -4.32
C THR A 295 7.33 -23.27 -5.62
N LEU A 296 6.62 -22.38 -6.32
CA LEU A 296 7.17 -21.59 -7.41
C LEU A 296 7.39 -20.17 -6.92
N ALA A 297 8.60 -19.64 -7.09
CA ALA A 297 8.96 -18.31 -6.62
C ALA A 297 9.62 -17.47 -7.70
N TYR A 298 9.27 -16.18 -7.72
CA TYR A 298 9.93 -15.13 -8.49
C TYR A 298 10.69 -14.21 -7.53
N ARG A 299 12.01 -14.16 -7.72
CA ARG A 299 12.97 -13.37 -6.97
C ARG A 299 13.19 -12.04 -7.66
N PHE A 300 12.97 -10.95 -6.93
CA PHE A 300 13.24 -9.60 -7.42
C PHE A 300 14.70 -9.22 -7.16
N LYS A 301 15.34 -8.60 -8.16
CA LYS A 301 16.68 -8.03 -8.02
C LYS A 301 16.65 -6.91 -6.98
N SER A 302 17.55 -6.98 -6.00
CA SER A 302 17.78 -5.87 -5.07
C SER A 302 18.87 -4.96 -5.61
N SER A 303 18.62 -3.66 -5.65
CA SER A 303 19.64 -2.64 -5.98
C SER A 303 20.56 -2.32 -4.81
N ARG A 304 20.26 -2.85 -3.60
CA ARG A 304 21.04 -2.66 -2.38
C ARG A 304 21.43 -4.03 -1.82
N PHE A 305 22.73 -4.30 -1.76
CA PHE A 305 23.30 -5.42 -1.02
C PHE A 305 23.54 -4.96 0.42
N PHE A 306 23.01 -5.69 1.41
CA PHE A 306 23.18 -5.36 2.82
C PHE A 306 24.48 -6.01 3.35
N ASP A 307 24.99 -5.61 4.52
CA ASP A 307 26.35 -5.95 5.01
C ASP A 307 26.66 -7.46 5.08
N TYR A 308 25.64 -8.32 5.18
CA TYR A 308 25.79 -9.78 5.24
C TYR A 308 25.81 -10.46 3.85
N SER A 309 25.71 -9.71 2.76
CA SER A 309 25.12 -10.19 1.50
C SER A 309 26.07 -10.27 0.31
N ARG A 310 27.38 -10.03 0.50
CA ARG A 310 28.35 -10.11 -0.61
C ARG A 310 28.58 -11.54 -1.13
N GLN A 311 28.15 -12.55 -0.37
CA GLN A 311 28.36 -13.98 -0.67
C GLN A 311 27.10 -14.69 -1.19
N ASP A 312 25.95 -14.01 -1.21
CA ASP A 312 24.69 -14.58 -1.70
C ASP A 312 24.53 -14.41 -3.23
N GLU A 313 25.62 -14.46 -4.01
CA GLU A 313 25.52 -14.40 -5.47
C GLU A 313 24.74 -15.60 -6.01
N VAL A 314 23.73 -15.33 -6.83
CA VAL A 314 22.78 -16.36 -7.28
C VAL A 314 22.95 -16.61 -8.77
N SER A 315 23.24 -17.86 -9.10
CA SER A 315 23.18 -18.39 -10.47
C SER A 315 21.84 -19.10 -10.71
N GLY A 316 21.42 -19.16 -11.97
CA GLY A 316 20.34 -20.01 -12.46
C GLY A 316 20.87 -21.05 -13.46
N LEU A 317 20.10 -22.11 -13.67
CA LEU A 317 20.37 -23.13 -14.71
C LEU A 317 20.46 -22.51 -16.11
N ILE A 318 19.56 -21.56 -16.39
CA ILE A 318 19.50 -20.80 -17.63
C ILE A 318 20.03 -19.40 -17.35
N SER A 319 21.22 -19.08 -17.88
CA SER A 319 21.78 -17.74 -17.81
C SER A 319 21.13 -16.84 -18.86
N THR A 320 20.37 -15.85 -18.43
CA THR A 320 19.85 -14.76 -19.27
C THR A 320 20.87 -13.63 -19.48
N ASP A 321 21.98 -13.65 -18.74
CA ASP A 321 23.04 -12.65 -18.86
C ASP A 321 23.86 -12.87 -20.14
N ARG A 322 23.78 -11.90 -21.06
CA ARG A 322 24.75 -11.77 -22.16
C ARG A 322 26.12 -11.44 -21.56
N LYS A 323 26.97 -12.46 -21.36
CA LYS A 323 28.37 -12.22 -20.96
C LYS A 323 29.04 -11.29 -22.00
N PRO A 324 29.58 -10.11 -21.61
CA PRO A 324 30.42 -9.36 -22.52
C PRO A 324 31.66 -10.20 -22.83
N LYS A 325 31.93 -10.46 -24.12
CA LYS A 325 33.14 -11.16 -24.55
C LYS A 325 34.35 -10.35 -24.08
N ARG A 326 35.08 -10.86 -23.07
CA ARG A 326 36.40 -10.33 -22.72
C ARG A 326 37.30 -10.41 -23.95
N ARG A 327 37.63 -9.26 -24.54
CA ARG A 327 38.70 -9.14 -25.54
C ARG A 327 40.02 -9.43 -24.82
N ILE A 328 40.57 -10.61 -25.06
CA ILE A 328 41.95 -10.94 -24.66
C ILE A 328 42.87 -10.13 -25.58
N VAL A 329 43.41 -9.03 -25.09
CA VAL A 329 44.52 -8.34 -25.76
C VAL A 329 45.78 -9.15 -25.47
N LYS A 330 46.33 -9.82 -26.48
CA LYS A 330 47.65 -10.47 -26.39
C LYS A 330 48.69 -9.36 -26.21
N SER A 331 49.42 -9.38 -25.10
CA SER A 331 50.59 -8.51 -24.94
C SER A 331 51.72 -9.06 -25.80
N SER A 332 52.25 -8.23 -26.70
CA SER A 332 53.50 -8.52 -27.41
C SER A 332 54.63 -7.75 -26.74
N THR A 333 55.64 -8.50 -26.30
CA THR A 333 56.85 -7.96 -25.67
C THR A 333 57.78 -7.36 -26.74
N PRO A 334 58.34 -6.15 -26.58
CA PRO A 334 59.24 -5.60 -27.58
C PRO A 334 60.67 -6.10 -27.36
N LYS A 335 61.25 -6.75 -28.38
CA LYS A 335 62.70 -6.99 -28.48
C LYS A 335 63.32 -5.88 -29.33
N ARG A 336 64.36 -5.26 -28.76
CA ARG A 336 65.18 -4.20 -29.33
C ARG A 336 66.29 -4.80 -30.19
N THR A 337 66.51 -4.34 -31.42
CA THR A 337 67.79 -4.52 -32.12
C THR A 337 68.03 -3.33 -33.06
N ILE A 338 69.27 -2.84 -33.01
CA ILE A 338 69.84 -1.71 -33.75
C ILE A 338 70.64 -2.30 -34.92
N GLN A 339 70.50 -1.78 -36.15
CA GLN A 339 71.63 -1.64 -37.09
C GLN A 339 71.33 -0.74 -38.31
N LYS A 340 72.44 -0.29 -38.90
CA LYS A 340 72.75 0.92 -39.68
C LYS A 340 72.17 1.02 -41.10
N PRO A 341 72.17 2.23 -41.70
CA PRO A 341 71.57 2.54 -43.00
C PRO A 341 72.55 2.31 -44.17
N ALA A 342 72.00 1.88 -45.31
CA ALA A 342 72.63 1.93 -46.62
C ALA A 342 71.68 2.59 -47.64
N GLU A 343 72.33 3.38 -48.50
CA GLU A 343 71.93 4.23 -49.63
C GLU A 343 70.51 4.17 -50.23
N LYS A 344 69.99 5.39 -50.45
CA LYS A 344 68.83 5.72 -51.28
C LYS A 344 69.27 5.79 -52.74
N ASP A 345 68.51 5.13 -53.61
CA ASP A 345 68.46 5.41 -55.04
C ASP A 345 67.11 6.10 -55.34
N ASP A 346 67.17 7.14 -56.17
CA ASP A 346 66.11 8.09 -56.45
C ASP A 346 65.23 7.61 -57.62
N SER A 347 64.08 6.98 -57.33
CA SER A 347 62.97 6.93 -58.31
C SER A 347 61.55 6.70 -57.75
N ASP A 348 61.34 6.60 -56.42
CA ASP A 348 60.10 6.02 -55.86
C ASP A 348 59.26 6.96 -54.97
N VAL A 349 59.52 8.28 -54.98
CA VAL A 349 58.87 9.23 -54.05
C VAL A 349 57.46 9.65 -54.50
N LEU A 350 57.13 9.55 -55.79
CA LEU A 350 55.80 9.94 -56.29
C LEU A 350 54.75 8.82 -56.16
N VAL A 351 55.13 7.55 -56.31
CA VAL A 351 54.19 6.41 -56.25
C VAL A 351 53.82 6.02 -54.81
N LYS A 352 54.74 6.16 -53.84
CA LYS A 352 54.45 5.88 -52.42
C LYS A 352 53.57 6.93 -51.74
N ALA A 353 53.67 8.19 -52.15
CA ALA A 353 52.85 9.28 -51.60
C ALA A 353 51.38 9.21 -52.02
N GLU A 354 51.08 8.65 -53.19
CA GLU A 354 49.70 8.40 -53.64
C GLU A 354 49.11 7.16 -52.96
N ALA A 355 49.89 6.08 -52.79
CA ALA A 355 49.45 4.86 -52.10
C ALA A 355 49.17 5.08 -50.61
N GLU A 356 49.97 5.91 -49.90
CA GLU A 356 49.71 6.26 -48.50
C GLU A 356 48.49 7.18 -48.32
N LYS A 357 48.26 8.12 -49.25
CA LYS A 357 47.05 8.95 -49.26
C LYS A 357 45.78 8.18 -49.59
N GLU A 358 45.87 7.14 -50.40
CA GLU A 358 44.74 6.26 -50.69
C GLU A 358 44.44 5.31 -49.52
N ALA A 359 45.47 4.78 -48.86
CA ALA A 359 45.31 3.98 -47.64
C ALA A 359 44.70 4.79 -46.48
N GLN A 360 45.13 6.04 -46.27
CA GLN A 360 44.56 6.92 -45.24
C GLN A 360 43.10 7.29 -45.51
N ARG A 361 42.73 7.56 -46.78
CA ARG A 361 41.32 7.82 -47.15
C ARG A 361 40.43 6.61 -46.92
N LEU A 362 40.91 5.40 -47.23
CA LEU A 362 40.19 4.15 -46.98
C LEU A 362 40.02 3.84 -45.48
N GLU A 363 40.97 4.26 -44.65
CA GLU A 363 40.92 4.08 -43.20
C GLU A 363 39.98 5.11 -42.55
N GLU A 364 40.02 6.37 -43.00
CA GLU A 364 39.05 7.42 -42.61
C GLU A 364 37.62 7.06 -43.03
N GLU A 365 37.41 6.53 -44.24
CA GLU A 365 36.08 6.12 -44.71
C GLU A 365 35.53 4.94 -43.88
N LYS A 366 36.38 3.99 -43.48
CA LYS A 366 35.99 2.90 -42.59
C LYS A 366 35.70 3.39 -41.16
N ALA A 367 36.44 4.36 -40.67
CA ALA A 367 36.19 4.99 -39.38
C ALA A 367 34.86 5.74 -39.37
N LEU A 368 34.56 6.50 -40.43
CA LEU A 368 33.28 7.19 -40.63
C LEU A 368 32.09 6.21 -40.68
N LYS A 369 32.21 5.12 -41.44
CA LYS A 369 31.14 4.08 -41.51
C LYS A 369 30.89 3.40 -40.16
N LEU A 370 31.94 3.16 -39.37
CA LEU A 370 31.80 2.57 -38.04
C LEU A 370 31.16 3.53 -37.03
N GLU A 371 31.47 4.83 -37.13
CA GLU A 371 30.87 5.89 -36.32
C GLU A 371 29.38 6.06 -36.68
N GLU A 372 29.02 6.04 -37.96
CA GLU A 372 27.63 6.07 -38.45
C GLU A 372 26.83 4.85 -37.96
N GLU A 373 27.39 3.64 -38.03
CA GLU A 373 26.73 2.43 -37.53
C GLU A 373 26.55 2.48 -36.00
N ARG A 374 27.51 3.06 -35.27
CA ARG A 374 27.41 3.25 -33.82
C ARG A 374 26.32 4.25 -33.45
N LEU A 375 26.20 5.35 -34.20
CA LEU A 375 25.15 6.35 -34.02
C LEU A 375 23.76 5.80 -34.34
N ALA A 376 23.62 5.06 -35.45
CA ALA A 376 22.37 4.41 -35.83
C ALA A 376 21.89 3.39 -34.77
N LYS A 377 22.82 2.66 -34.15
CA LYS A 377 22.50 1.70 -33.10
C LYS A 377 22.07 2.37 -31.79
N LEU A 378 22.71 3.49 -31.44
CA LEU A 378 22.38 4.28 -30.25
C LEU A 378 21.02 4.98 -30.39
N GLU A 379 20.69 5.42 -31.61
CA GLU A 379 19.38 5.99 -31.92
C GLU A 379 18.25 4.95 -31.91
N ALA A 380 18.51 3.75 -32.43
CA ALA A 380 17.57 2.62 -32.36
C ALA A 380 17.31 2.18 -30.90
N GLU A 381 18.34 2.17 -30.05
CA GLU A 381 18.22 1.88 -28.62
C GLU A 381 17.42 2.97 -27.89
N ARG A 382 17.66 4.26 -28.19
CA ARG A 382 16.88 5.38 -27.63
C ARG A 382 15.40 5.32 -28.01
N LEU A 383 15.09 4.93 -29.25
CA LEU A 383 13.72 4.77 -29.74
C LEU A 383 13.01 3.58 -29.07
N ALA A 384 13.73 2.47 -28.84
CA ALA A 384 13.19 1.33 -28.10
C ALA A 384 12.88 1.68 -26.64
N ASP A 385 13.76 2.45 -25.97
CA ASP A 385 13.55 2.92 -24.60
C ASP A 385 12.38 3.90 -24.48
N LEU A 386 12.21 4.81 -25.45
CA LEU A 386 11.07 5.73 -25.52
C LEU A 386 9.75 4.98 -25.67
N LYS A 387 9.72 3.95 -26.54
CA LYS A 387 8.53 3.12 -26.74
C LYS A 387 8.20 2.29 -25.50
N ALA A 388 9.21 1.70 -24.85
CA ALA A 388 9.03 0.97 -23.60
C ALA A 388 8.49 1.86 -22.46
N LYS A 389 8.95 3.11 -22.38
CA LYS A 389 8.41 4.10 -21.41
C LYS A 389 6.96 4.48 -21.70
N GLN A 390 6.60 4.70 -22.97
CA GLN A 390 5.22 5.02 -23.35
C GLN A 390 4.25 3.86 -23.13
N ASP A 391 4.70 2.62 -23.36
CA ASP A 391 3.89 1.44 -23.13
C ASP A 391 3.72 1.18 -21.62
N ALA A 392 4.78 1.38 -20.82
CA ALA A 392 4.69 1.33 -19.36
C ALA A 392 3.76 2.40 -18.77
N GLU A 393 3.75 3.61 -19.32
CA GLU A 393 2.85 4.69 -18.88
C GLU A 393 1.38 4.42 -19.25
N ARG A 394 1.13 3.83 -20.43
CA ARG A 394 -0.22 3.38 -20.82
C ARG A 394 -0.73 2.24 -19.95
N GLU A 395 0.12 1.27 -19.62
CA GLU A 395 -0.24 0.18 -18.71
C GLU A 395 -0.49 0.69 -17.28
N ALA A 396 0.32 1.63 -16.79
CA ALA A 396 0.12 2.25 -15.48
C ALA A 396 -1.23 2.96 -15.38
N LYS A 397 -1.61 3.77 -16.38
CA LYS A 397 -2.92 4.44 -16.44
C LYS A 397 -4.08 3.44 -16.52
N ALA A 398 -3.93 2.35 -17.28
CA ALA A 398 -4.96 1.31 -17.37
C ALA A 398 -5.15 0.53 -16.05
N VAL A 399 -4.08 0.32 -15.28
CA VAL A 399 -4.15 -0.30 -13.94
C VAL A 399 -4.78 0.66 -12.92
N GLU A 400 -4.46 1.95 -13.00
CA GLU A 400 -5.04 2.99 -12.13
C GLU A 400 -6.55 3.15 -12.35
N ASP A 401 -7.00 3.19 -13.62
CA ASP A 401 -8.43 3.23 -13.95
C ASP A 401 -9.17 1.97 -13.50
N LYS A 402 -8.54 0.78 -13.57
CA LYS A 402 -9.13 -0.46 -13.03
C LYS A 402 -9.23 -0.41 -11.50
N LYS A 403 -8.21 0.09 -10.80
CA LYS A 403 -8.25 0.28 -9.34
C LYS A 403 -9.33 1.26 -8.92
N ARG A 404 -9.49 2.37 -9.63
CA ARG A 404 -10.51 3.39 -9.35
C ARG A 404 -11.94 2.85 -9.54
N LYS A 405 -12.17 2.06 -10.60
CA LYS A 405 -13.46 1.39 -10.83
C LYS A 405 -13.77 0.34 -9.77
N GLU A 406 -12.77 -0.42 -9.33
CA GLU A 406 -12.97 -1.43 -8.28
C GLU A 406 -13.20 -0.81 -6.91
N GLN A 407 -12.48 0.27 -6.56
CA GLN A 407 -12.74 1.04 -5.33
C GLN A 407 -14.16 1.61 -5.31
N ALA A 408 -14.63 2.20 -6.41
CA ALA A 408 -16.00 2.69 -6.52
C ALA A 408 -17.06 1.58 -6.34
N ARG A 409 -16.76 0.36 -6.82
CA ARG A 409 -17.63 -0.81 -6.64
C ARG A 409 -17.65 -1.31 -5.20
N ILE A 410 -16.49 -1.36 -4.53
CA ILE A 410 -16.37 -1.74 -3.11
C ILE A 410 -17.10 -0.73 -2.22
N GLU A 411 -16.98 0.56 -2.51
CA GLU A 411 -17.65 1.60 -1.73
C GLU A 411 -19.18 1.58 -1.92
N ALA A 412 -19.65 1.34 -3.15
CA ALA A 412 -21.06 1.12 -3.43
C ALA A 412 -21.62 -0.12 -2.70
N ALA A 413 -20.85 -1.21 -2.65
CA ALA A 413 -21.21 -2.43 -1.93
C ALA A 413 -21.26 -2.22 -0.40
N LYS A 414 -20.30 -1.47 0.18
CA LYS A 414 -20.32 -1.09 1.61
C LYS A 414 -21.54 -0.25 1.96
N ARG A 415 -21.88 0.76 1.14
CA ARG A 415 -23.07 1.59 1.35
C ARG A 415 -24.37 0.79 1.28
N ALA A 416 -24.46 -0.17 0.34
CA ALA A 416 -25.60 -1.09 0.24
C ALA A 416 -25.71 -2.05 1.44
N GLN A 417 -24.58 -2.50 1.99
CA GLN A 417 -24.57 -3.36 3.18
C GLN A 417 -24.92 -2.58 4.46
N GLU A 418 -24.48 -1.33 4.58
CA GLU A 418 -24.85 -0.46 5.71
C GLU A 418 -26.33 -0.11 5.72
N THR A 419 -26.93 0.17 4.56
CA THR A 419 -28.39 0.40 4.46
C THR A 419 -29.19 -0.86 4.80
N ALA A 420 -28.74 -2.04 4.34
CA ALA A 420 -29.36 -3.31 4.72
C ALA A 420 -29.25 -3.61 6.23
N LYS A 421 -28.09 -3.33 6.86
CA LYS A 421 -27.91 -3.48 8.31
C LYS A 421 -28.77 -2.51 9.11
N LYS A 422 -28.94 -1.25 8.66
CA LYS A 422 -29.85 -0.28 9.31
C LYS A 422 -31.30 -0.74 9.24
N GLN A 423 -31.75 -1.23 8.09
CA GLN A 423 -33.12 -1.76 7.92
C GLN A 423 -33.35 -3.02 8.77
N ALA A 424 -32.37 -3.92 8.86
CA ALA A 424 -32.45 -5.11 9.71
C ALA A 424 -32.53 -4.75 11.20
N LYS A 425 -31.74 -3.77 11.65
CA LYS A 425 -31.72 -3.30 13.05
C LYS A 425 -33.02 -2.58 13.44
N GLU A 426 -33.60 -1.81 12.51
CA GLU A 426 -34.91 -1.16 12.73
C GLU A 426 -36.05 -2.18 12.79
N LYS A 427 -36.03 -3.20 11.91
CA LYS A 427 -37.01 -4.29 11.91
C LYS A 427 -36.93 -5.14 13.18
N ALA A 428 -35.72 -5.44 13.66
CA ALA A 428 -35.51 -6.13 14.94
C ALA A 428 -35.96 -5.29 16.14
N ARG A 429 -35.78 -3.96 16.11
CA ARG A 429 -36.27 -3.06 17.17
C ARG A 429 -37.80 -3.03 17.22
N LEU A 430 -38.46 -2.96 16.07
CA LEU A 430 -39.92 -2.99 15.98
C LEU A 430 -40.50 -4.33 16.45
N GLU A 431 -39.82 -5.43 16.17
CA GLU A 431 -40.25 -6.77 16.61
C GLU A 431 -40.03 -6.98 18.12
N ALA A 432 -38.93 -6.46 18.67
CA ALA A 432 -38.68 -6.46 20.11
C ALA A 432 -39.69 -5.59 20.87
N GLU A 433 -40.05 -4.43 20.33
CA GLU A 433 -41.08 -3.55 20.92
C GLU A 433 -42.47 -4.21 20.89
N ARG A 434 -42.78 -4.96 19.83
CA ARG A 434 -44.04 -5.73 19.73
C ARG A 434 -44.08 -6.87 20.76
N LYS A 435 -42.99 -7.63 20.90
CA LYS A 435 -42.87 -8.69 21.92
C LYS A 435 -42.92 -8.15 23.35
N ALA A 436 -42.38 -6.97 23.61
CA ALA A 436 -42.46 -6.31 24.92
C ALA A 436 -43.91 -5.91 25.26
N LYS A 437 -44.68 -5.39 24.30
CA LYS A 437 -46.10 -5.06 24.47
C LYS A 437 -46.98 -6.32 24.65
N ASP A 438 -46.68 -7.39 23.93
CA ASP A 438 -47.38 -8.68 24.07
C ASP A 438 -47.10 -9.34 25.44
N GLU A 439 -45.88 -9.18 25.98
CA GLU A 439 -45.50 -9.67 27.31
C GLU A 439 -46.12 -8.83 28.44
N GLU A 440 -46.17 -7.50 28.28
CA GLU A 440 -46.76 -6.59 29.25
C GLU A 440 -48.29 -6.80 29.37
N THR A 441 -48.96 -7.12 28.25
CA THR A 441 -50.38 -7.50 28.25
C THR A 441 -50.62 -8.88 28.89
N ARG A 442 -49.72 -9.85 28.67
CA ARG A 442 -49.77 -11.17 29.32
C ARG A 442 -49.59 -11.10 30.85
N ILE A 443 -48.64 -10.28 31.32
CA ILE A 443 -48.38 -10.07 32.76
C ILE A 443 -49.56 -9.34 33.43
N ALA A 444 -50.19 -8.39 32.73
CA ALA A 444 -51.40 -7.72 33.21
C ALA A 444 -52.61 -8.67 33.32
N GLU A 445 -52.73 -9.65 32.42
CA GLU A 445 -53.80 -10.64 32.40
C GLU A 445 -53.60 -11.76 33.46
N GLU A 446 -52.35 -12.15 33.74
CA GLU A 446 -51.99 -13.06 34.83
C GLU A 446 -52.19 -12.43 36.22
N LYS A 447 -51.85 -11.15 36.40
CA LYS A 447 -52.15 -10.42 37.66
C LYS A 447 -53.65 -10.37 37.92
N ARG A 448 -54.45 -10.11 36.87
CA ARG A 448 -55.92 -10.10 36.96
C ARG A 448 -56.52 -11.46 37.32
N LYS A 449 -55.88 -12.57 36.93
CA LYS A 449 -56.29 -13.93 37.32
C LYS A 449 -55.88 -14.29 38.75
N LYS A 450 -54.68 -13.89 39.20
CA LYS A 450 -54.21 -14.10 40.58
C LYS A 450 -55.00 -13.29 41.61
N ASP A 451 -55.38 -12.05 41.30
CA ASP A 451 -56.20 -11.22 42.19
C ASP A 451 -57.62 -11.77 42.38
N ILE A 452 -58.15 -12.51 41.39
CA ILE A 452 -59.46 -13.20 41.46
C ILE A 452 -59.37 -14.51 42.26
N GLU A 453 -58.21 -15.16 42.29
CA GLU A 453 -57.97 -16.42 43.03
C GLU A 453 -57.60 -16.16 44.50
N GLU A 454 -56.85 -15.08 44.78
CA GLU A 454 -56.47 -14.66 46.13
C GLU A 454 -57.67 -14.07 46.92
N GLN A 455 -58.64 -13.47 46.22
CA GLN A 455 -59.94 -13.07 46.82
C GLN A 455 -60.86 -14.26 47.15
N LYS A 456 -60.64 -15.44 46.54
CA LYS A 456 -61.38 -16.67 46.89
C LYS A 456 -60.77 -17.43 48.06
N LEU A 457 -59.44 -17.40 48.22
CA LEU A 457 -58.74 -18.13 49.30
C LEU A 457 -58.66 -17.37 50.63
N LYS A 458 -58.78 -16.04 50.63
CA LYS A 458 -58.84 -15.23 51.88
C LYS A 458 -60.18 -15.31 52.61
N ALA A 459 -61.24 -15.87 51.98
CA ALA A 459 -62.55 -16.08 52.61
C ALA A 459 -62.67 -17.41 53.38
N GLU A 460 -61.69 -18.31 53.29
CA GLU A 460 -61.77 -19.66 53.88
C GLU A 460 -60.73 -19.92 54.99
N ALA A 461 -59.70 -19.09 55.11
CA ALA A 461 -58.62 -19.25 56.11
C ALA A 461 -58.81 -18.43 57.41
N GLU A 462 -59.90 -17.66 57.54
CA GLU A 462 -60.16 -16.81 58.72
C GLU A 462 -60.99 -17.51 59.82
N LYS A 463 -61.09 -18.85 59.78
CA LYS A 463 -61.87 -19.64 60.75
C LYS A 463 -61.11 -20.58 61.66
N GLU A 464 -59.79 -20.63 61.60
CA GLU A 464 -59.03 -21.53 62.49
C GLU A 464 -57.80 -20.83 63.07
N ALA A 465 -58.08 -19.70 63.72
CA ALA A 465 -57.21 -19.20 64.76
C ALA A 465 -57.40 -20.06 66.03
N GLN A 466 -56.27 -20.38 66.67
CA GLN A 466 -56.09 -20.75 68.08
C GLN A 466 -55.98 -22.24 68.43
N ARG A 467 -54.72 -22.70 68.57
CA ARG A 467 -54.19 -23.32 69.80
C ARG A 467 -52.69 -23.56 69.66
N ILE A 468 -51.86 -22.66 70.19
CA ILE A 468 -51.25 -22.62 71.54
C ILE A 468 -49.90 -23.36 71.60
N ASP A 469 -48.91 -22.58 72.02
CA ASP A 469 -47.69 -22.87 72.78
C ASP A 469 -47.09 -24.27 72.71
N GLU A 470 -45.92 -24.36 72.06
CA GLU A 470 -44.71 -24.99 72.62
C GLU A 470 -43.56 -24.90 71.60
N GLU A 471 -42.92 -23.73 71.41
CA GLU A 471 -41.54 -23.69 70.84
C GLU A 471 -40.82 -22.34 71.02
N ARG A 472 -41.14 -21.61 72.11
CA ARG A 472 -40.63 -20.25 72.37
C ARG A 472 -39.22 -20.19 73.00
N ILE A 473 -38.40 -21.25 72.98
CA ILE A 473 -37.07 -21.22 73.63
C ILE A 473 -35.89 -21.46 72.67
N ALA A 474 -36.10 -21.90 71.42
CA ALA A 474 -35.00 -22.09 70.46
C ALA A 474 -34.75 -20.91 69.49
N LYS A 475 -35.69 -19.95 69.38
CA LYS A 475 -35.65 -18.86 68.38
C LYS A 475 -34.94 -17.58 68.84
N GLU A 476 -34.84 -17.37 70.16
CA GLU A 476 -34.44 -16.06 70.73
C GLU A 476 -32.92 -15.78 70.66
N LEU A 477 -32.08 -16.80 70.45
CA LEU A 477 -30.63 -16.65 70.28
C LEU A 477 -30.22 -16.47 68.80
N ALA A 478 -31.01 -16.96 67.85
CA ALA A 478 -30.77 -16.79 66.42
C ALA A 478 -31.20 -15.40 65.93
N ASP A 479 -32.36 -14.90 66.39
CA ASP A 479 -32.90 -13.59 66.00
C ASP A 479 -32.08 -12.40 66.54
N LYS A 480 -31.38 -12.56 67.68
CA LYS A 480 -30.47 -11.54 68.20
C LYS A 480 -29.14 -11.45 67.44
N LYS A 481 -28.66 -12.55 66.85
CA LYS A 481 -27.43 -12.57 66.06
C LYS A 481 -27.66 -11.99 64.66
N ALA A 482 -28.77 -12.35 64.03
CA ALA A 482 -29.16 -11.83 62.71
C ALA A 482 -29.47 -10.32 62.71
N LYS A 483 -30.07 -9.78 63.79
CA LYS A 483 -30.31 -8.33 63.91
C LYS A 483 -29.02 -7.50 64.05
N ILE A 484 -28.05 -8.00 64.81
CA ILE A 484 -26.75 -7.30 65.02
C ILE A 484 -25.89 -7.34 63.75
N GLU A 485 -25.98 -8.41 62.96
CA GLU A 485 -25.25 -8.58 61.70
C GLU A 485 -25.84 -7.71 60.58
N LEU A 486 -27.18 -7.62 60.49
CA LEU A 486 -27.89 -6.74 59.57
C LEU A 486 -27.71 -5.25 59.89
N GLU A 487 -27.68 -4.86 61.18
CA GLU A 487 -27.38 -3.47 61.57
C GLU A 487 -25.93 -3.08 61.24
N LYS A 488 -24.98 -4.01 61.35
CA LYS A 488 -23.58 -3.77 60.95
C LYS A 488 -23.41 -3.66 59.43
N GLU A 489 -24.09 -4.50 58.66
CA GLU A 489 -24.07 -4.40 57.18
C GLU A 489 -24.69 -3.09 56.70
N ASN A 490 -25.83 -2.68 57.27
CA ASN A 490 -26.47 -1.41 56.91
C ASN A 490 -25.60 -0.19 57.27
N GLN A 491 -24.91 -0.21 58.41
CA GLN A 491 -23.96 0.87 58.76
C GLN A 491 -22.75 0.91 57.83
N LEU A 492 -22.23 -0.25 57.43
CA LEU A 492 -21.08 -0.33 56.50
C LEU A 492 -21.46 0.15 55.09
N GLU A 493 -22.69 -0.13 54.66
CA GLU A 493 -23.22 0.28 53.36
C GLU A 493 -23.56 1.78 53.33
N GLU A 494 -24.13 2.33 54.41
CA GLU A 494 -24.32 3.78 54.57
C GLU A 494 -22.97 4.52 54.59
N GLU A 495 -21.95 3.99 55.27
CA GLU A 495 -20.60 4.57 55.26
C GLU A 495 -19.94 4.49 53.87
N ARG A 496 -20.17 3.41 53.11
CA ARG A 496 -19.68 3.26 51.73
C ARG A 496 -20.35 4.28 50.80
N LEU A 497 -21.68 4.41 50.86
CA LEU A 497 -22.46 5.38 50.09
C LEU A 497 -22.09 6.82 50.43
N ALA A 498 -21.77 7.10 51.71
CA ALA A 498 -21.29 8.42 52.12
C ALA A 498 -19.90 8.73 51.54
N LYS A 499 -18.97 7.76 51.56
CA LYS A 499 -17.64 7.90 50.93
C LYS A 499 -17.70 8.03 49.41
N GLU A 500 -18.61 7.31 48.75
CA GLU A 500 -18.84 7.44 47.31
C GLU A 500 -19.39 8.83 46.94
N LYS A 501 -20.35 9.37 47.72
CA LYS A 501 -20.85 10.74 47.52
C LYS A 501 -19.77 11.79 47.73
N GLU A 502 -18.95 11.65 48.77
CA GLU A 502 -17.83 12.57 49.02
C GLU A 502 -16.78 12.53 47.89
N GLN A 503 -16.49 11.35 47.35
CA GLN A 503 -15.61 11.19 46.18
C GLN A 503 -16.20 11.83 44.92
N GLN A 504 -17.50 11.69 44.70
CA GLN A 504 -18.20 12.29 43.56
C GLN A 504 -18.22 13.82 43.65
N ASP A 505 -18.47 14.39 44.84
CA ASP A 505 -18.42 15.85 45.06
C ASP A 505 -17.02 16.44 44.79
N LEU A 506 -15.95 15.69 45.09
CA LEU A 506 -14.56 16.09 44.78
C LEU A 506 -14.26 16.05 43.27
N ILE A 507 -14.94 15.19 42.51
CA ILE A 507 -14.83 15.14 41.05
C ILE A 507 -15.61 16.31 40.41
N ASP A 508 -16.83 16.56 40.88
CA ASP A 508 -17.71 17.59 40.29
C ASP A 508 -17.28 19.01 40.66
N ASN A 509 -16.72 19.19 41.86
CA ASN A 509 -16.20 20.46 42.40
C ASN A 509 -14.77 20.31 42.94
N PRO A 510 -13.78 20.17 42.03
CA PRO A 510 -12.40 19.92 42.42
C PRO A 510 -11.80 21.11 43.19
N LYS A 511 -11.14 20.79 44.29
CA LYS A 511 -10.50 21.79 45.16
C LYS A 511 -9.01 21.95 44.84
N ASP A 512 -8.39 20.89 44.36
CA ASP A 512 -7.01 20.83 43.89
C ASP A 512 -6.81 21.51 42.52
N GLU A 513 -5.55 21.85 42.23
CA GLU A 513 -5.18 22.59 41.03
C GLU A 513 -5.38 21.76 39.75
N LEU A 514 -5.12 20.45 39.80
CA LEU A 514 -5.28 19.54 38.67
C LEU A 514 -6.74 19.41 38.24
N GLY A 515 -7.67 19.17 39.17
CA GLY A 515 -9.09 19.08 38.84
C GLY A 515 -9.67 20.40 38.33
N LYS A 516 -9.21 21.56 38.83
CA LYS A 516 -9.59 22.88 38.28
C LYS A 516 -9.08 23.06 36.84
N ALA A 517 -7.85 22.66 36.56
CA ALA A 517 -7.26 22.72 35.22
C ALA A 517 -7.98 21.78 34.24
N LEU A 518 -8.36 20.58 34.68
CA LEU A 518 -9.18 19.64 33.89
C LEU A 518 -10.52 20.28 33.52
N LYS A 519 -11.25 20.87 34.48
CA LYS A 519 -12.54 21.53 34.19
C LYS A 519 -12.40 22.72 33.22
N ALA A 520 -11.29 23.46 33.28
CA ALA A 520 -11.01 24.55 32.35
C ALA A 520 -10.74 24.07 30.91
N SER A 521 -10.10 22.89 30.75
CA SER A 521 -9.79 22.31 29.42
C SER A 521 -11.03 21.92 28.60
N GLN A 522 -12.17 21.66 29.25
CA GLN A 522 -13.43 21.32 28.58
C GLN A 522 -13.97 22.43 27.66
N GLN A 523 -13.66 23.70 27.95
CA GLN A 523 -14.07 24.83 27.10
C GLN A 523 -13.27 24.91 25.79
N GLU A 524 -12.00 24.53 25.82
CA GLU A 524 -11.13 24.49 24.62
C GLU A 524 -11.51 23.34 23.69
N GLU A 525 -11.95 22.21 24.26
CA GLU A 525 -12.50 21.07 23.51
C GLU A 525 -13.67 21.49 22.62
N ILE A 526 -14.63 22.25 23.16
CA ILE A 526 -15.81 22.72 22.43
C ILE A 526 -15.40 23.63 21.26
N LYS A 527 -14.45 24.54 21.49
CA LYS A 527 -13.94 25.46 20.46
C LYS A 527 -13.23 24.71 19.34
N GLN A 528 -12.39 23.73 19.68
CA GLN A 528 -11.68 22.92 18.68
C GLN A 528 -12.67 22.10 17.82
N LYS A 529 -13.70 21.52 18.43
CA LYS A 529 -14.75 20.79 17.70
C LYS A 529 -15.52 21.69 16.73
N ASP A 530 -15.87 22.92 17.15
CA ASP A 530 -16.54 23.90 16.29
C ASP A 530 -15.65 24.34 15.11
N LEU A 531 -14.35 24.55 15.36
CA LEU A 531 -13.39 24.88 14.29
C LEU A 531 -13.18 23.74 13.30
N LEU A 532 -13.14 22.48 13.76
CA LEU A 532 -13.07 21.31 12.88
C LEU A 532 -14.33 21.18 12.00
N ASP A 533 -15.52 21.39 12.56
CA ASP A 533 -16.77 21.37 11.80
C ASP A 533 -16.82 22.49 10.75
N LYS A 534 -16.39 23.71 11.12
CA LYS A 534 -16.25 24.84 10.18
C LYS A 534 -15.25 24.53 9.06
N TYR A 535 -14.12 23.91 9.39
CA TYR A 535 -13.11 23.53 8.41
C TYR A 535 -13.64 22.48 7.44
N ASN A 536 -14.31 21.44 7.95
CA ASN A 536 -14.96 20.42 7.13
C ASN A 536 -16.00 21.03 6.18
N LYS A 537 -16.89 21.89 6.68
CA LYS A 537 -17.90 22.58 5.84
C LYS A 537 -17.26 23.42 4.73
N ALA A 538 -16.14 24.09 5.01
CA ALA A 538 -15.43 24.88 4.02
C ALA A 538 -14.78 24.01 2.93
N VAL A 539 -14.20 22.86 3.29
CA VAL A 539 -13.66 21.87 2.35
C VAL A 539 -14.78 21.26 1.50
N ASP A 540 -15.92 20.92 2.10
CA ASP A 540 -17.10 20.42 1.39
C ASP A 540 -17.63 21.44 0.37
N GLY A 541 -17.64 22.73 0.72
CA GLY A 541 -17.98 23.82 -0.21
C GLY A 541 -17.03 23.88 -1.43
N LYS A 542 -15.73 23.63 -1.24
CA LYS A 542 -14.77 23.53 -2.36
C LYS A 542 -15.02 22.30 -3.24
N ASN A 543 -15.39 21.17 -2.63
CA ASN A 543 -15.75 19.96 -3.36
C ASN A 543 -17.02 20.17 -4.20
N GLU A 544 -18.01 20.89 -3.67
CA GLU A 544 -19.20 21.29 -4.40
C GLU A 544 -18.86 22.17 -5.60
N ASN A 545 -17.97 23.16 -5.42
CA ASN A 545 -17.48 24.01 -6.51
C ASN A 545 -16.78 23.19 -7.61
N LEU A 546 -15.97 22.20 -7.25
CA LEU A 546 -15.35 21.27 -8.20
C LEU A 546 -16.39 20.45 -8.98
N ARG A 547 -17.41 19.91 -8.29
CA ARG A 547 -18.50 19.15 -8.95
C ARG A 547 -19.27 20.03 -9.92
N ASN A 548 -19.59 21.26 -9.53
CA ASN A 548 -20.26 22.23 -10.38
C ASN A 548 -19.42 22.56 -11.63
N LEU A 549 -18.10 22.74 -11.48
CA LEU A 549 -17.18 22.99 -12.60
C LEU A 549 -17.10 21.81 -13.57
N LYS A 550 -17.04 20.57 -13.04
CA LYS A 550 -17.07 19.35 -13.85
C LYS A 550 -18.36 19.22 -14.64
N GLU A 551 -19.50 19.41 -13.98
CA GLU A 551 -20.82 19.35 -14.61
C GLU A 551 -20.95 20.41 -15.71
N GLU A 552 -20.53 21.65 -15.47
CA GLU A 552 -20.53 22.72 -16.48
C GLU A 552 -19.64 22.35 -17.68
N ASN A 553 -18.43 21.84 -17.44
CA ASN A 553 -17.51 21.42 -18.50
C ASN A 553 -18.07 20.25 -19.32
N ASP A 554 -18.59 19.22 -18.67
CA ASP A 554 -19.11 18.01 -19.32
C ASP A 554 -20.37 18.31 -20.16
N LEU A 555 -21.29 19.12 -19.63
CA LEU A 555 -22.48 19.55 -20.36
C LEU A 555 -22.13 20.49 -21.52
N SER A 556 -21.15 21.38 -21.31
CA SER A 556 -20.65 22.25 -22.37
C SER A 556 -20.03 21.44 -23.51
N GLU A 557 -19.32 20.35 -23.22
CA GLU A 557 -18.75 19.45 -24.25
C GLU A 557 -19.84 18.76 -25.07
N GLN A 558 -21.01 18.53 -24.50
CA GLN A 558 -22.18 18.00 -25.20
C GLN A 558 -22.95 19.09 -25.98
N GLY A 559 -22.46 20.33 -26.00
CA GLY A 559 -23.11 21.46 -26.67
C GLY A 559 -24.31 22.04 -25.91
N ILE A 560 -24.49 21.66 -24.63
CA ILE A 560 -25.61 22.09 -23.80
C ILE A 560 -25.20 23.31 -22.98
N VAL A 561 -25.88 24.44 -23.18
CA VAL A 561 -25.61 25.68 -22.42
C VAL A 561 -26.27 25.59 -21.04
N VAL A 562 -25.45 25.59 -20.00
CA VAL A 562 -25.90 25.56 -18.60
C VAL A 562 -26.17 26.98 -18.11
N LYS A 563 -27.28 27.18 -17.38
CA LYS A 563 -27.61 28.48 -16.77
C LYS A 563 -26.54 28.86 -15.72
N PRO A 564 -26.05 30.11 -15.68
CA PRO A 564 -25.08 30.54 -14.69
C PRO A 564 -25.59 30.31 -13.26
N LYS A 565 -24.82 29.57 -12.45
CA LYS A 565 -25.04 29.41 -11.01
C LYS A 565 -24.56 30.68 -10.28
N GLU A 566 -25.07 30.92 -9.08
CA GLU A 566 -24.69 32.10 -8.28
C GLU A 566 -23.17 32.17 -8.05
N PHE A 567 -22.57 33.33 -8.31
CA PHE A 567 -21.14 33.53 -8.14
C PHE A 567 -20.77 33.65 -6.66
N LYS A 568 -20.12 32.62 -6.11
CA LYS A 568 -19.44 32.70 -4.81
C LYS A 568 -18.04 33.28 -5.02
N SER A 569 -17.68 34.31 -4.23
CA SER A 569 -16.36 34.94 -4.33
C SER A 569 -15.28 33.98 -3.85
N VAL A 570 -14.46 33.50 -4.79
CA VAL A 570 -13.34 32.58 -4.52
C VAL A 570 -12.33 33.19 -3.54
N THR A 571 -12.09 34.50 -3.63
CA THR A 571 -11.20 35.23 -2.73
C THR A 571 -11.72 35.23 -1.29
N LYS A 572 -13.04 35.43 -1.12
CA LYS A 572 -13.67 35.42 0.21
C LYS A 572 -13.59 34.02 0.85
N GLU A 573 -13.95 32.98 0.10
CA GLU A 573 -13.86 31.59 0.58
C GLU A 573 -12.42 31.19 0.95
N ASN A 574 -11.44 31.59 0.14
CA ASN A 574 -10.03 31.27 0.41
C ASN A 574 -9.50 32.01 1.65
N ASN A 575 -9.96 33.23 1.89
CA ASN A 575 -9.59 33.99 3.08
C ASN A 575 -10.24 33.41 4.35
N GLU A 576 -11.51 33.02 4.28
CA GLU A 576 -12.22 32.34 5.37
C GLU A 576 -11.55 31.00 5.71
N LEU A 577 -11.20 30.19 4.70
CA LEU A 577 -10.52 28.92 4.88
C LEU A 577 -9.14 29.09 5.53
N LYS A 578 -8.39 30.14 5.17
CA LYS A 578 -7.12 30.47 5.80
C LYS A 578 -7.29 30.88 7.26
N SER A 579 -8.30 31.70 7.58
CA SER A 579 -8.60 32.09 8.96
C SER A 579 -8.91 30.87 9.82
N ILE A 580 -9.82 30.01 9.35
CA ILE A 580 -10.21 28.78 10.07
C ILE A 580 -8.99 27.88 10.29
N LYS A 581 -8.12 27.74 9.30
CA LYS A 581 -6.90 26.93 9.42
C LYS A 581 -5.97 27.46 10.51
N VAL A 582 -5.70 28.78 10.50
CA VAL A 582 -4.83 29.40 11.51
C VAL A 582 -5.43 29.26 12.91
N GLU A 583 -6.73 29.55 13.07
CA GLU A 583 -7.42 29.40 14.35
C GLU A 583 -7.42 27.95 14.86
N LEU A 584 -7.56 26.97 13.95
CA LEU A 584 -7.51 25.54 14.26
C LEU A 584 -6.09 25.08 14.65
N ASP A 585 -5.06 25.61 13.98
CA ASP A 585 -3.66 25.33 14.32
C ASP A 585 -3.32 25.85 15.72
N ASP A 586 -3.69 27.09 16.01
CA ASP A 586 -3.44 27.74 17.30
C ASP A 586 -4.14 27.00 18.45
N ILE A 587 -5.41 26.60 18.28
CA ILE A 587 -6.14 25.86 19.32
C ILE A 587 -5.60 24.44 19.53
N ILE A 588 -5.15 23.76 18.46
CA ILE A 588 -4.54 22.43 18.56
C ILE A 588 -3.24 22.52 19.37
N ILE A 589 -2.37 23.47 19.05
CA ILE A 589 -1.10 23.67 19.75
C ILE A 589 -1.36 24.03 21.22
N SER A 590 -2.27 24.97 21.48
CA SER A 590 -2.65 25.38 22.84
C SER A 590 -3.19 24.20 23.66
N ARG A 591 -4.08 23.38 23.08
CA ARG A 591 -4.68 22.23 23.77
C ARG A 591 -3.65 21.15 24.05
N GLU A 592 -2.71 20.91 23.13
CA GLU A 592 -1.61 19.96 23.33
C GLU A 592 -0.68 20.39 24.47
N GLN A 593 -0.30 21.67 24.52
CA GLN A 593 0.48 22.23 25.62
C GLN A 593 -0.24 22.04 26.97
N LYS A 594 -1.55 22.30 27.00
CA LYS A 594 -2.36 22.15 28.22
C LYS A 594 -2.51 20.71 28.67
N ILE A 595 -2.64 19.76 27.74
CA ILE A 595 -2.65 18.32 28.07
C ILE A 595 -1.31 17.91 28.69
N ASN A 596 -0.19 18.38 28.13
CA ASN A 596 1.14 18.12 28.69
C ASN A 596 1.31 18.74 30.09
N GLU A 597 0.76 19.95 30.32
CA GLU A 597 0.73 20.57 31.65
C GLU A 597 -0.11 19.76 32.65
N LEU A 598 -1.26 19.23 32.23
CA LEU A 598 -2.11 18.36 33.06
C LEU A 598 -1.42 17.06 33.46
N GLU A 599 -0.67 16.44 32.55
CA GLU A 599 0.16 15.28 32.87
C GLU A 599 1.23 15.60 33.89
N LYS A 600 1.92 16.73 33.70
CA LYS A 600 2.96 17.15 34.63
C LYS A 600 2.38 17.38 36.03
N LEU A 601 1.24 18.06 36.13
CA LEU A 601 0.53 18.26 37.39
C LEU A 601 0.09 16.93 38.02
N TYR A 602 -0.31 15.95 37.21
CA TYR A 602 -0.65 14.60 37.68
C TYR A 602 0.56 13.88 38.28
N GLU A 603 1.71 13.90 37.61
CA GLU A 603 2.94 13.27 38.11
C GLU A 603 3.47 13.99 39.36
N ASP A 604 3.47 15.33 39.38
CA ASP A 604 3.91 16.14 40.53
C ASP A 604 3.07 15.83 41.79
N MET A 605 1.76 15.58 41.64
CA MET A 605 0.87 15.16 42.73
C MET A 605 1.09 13.73 43.20
N TYR A 606 1.66 12.86 42.36
CA TYR A 606 1.99 11.47 42.71
C TYR A 606 3.35 11.36 43.39
N GLU A 607 4.31 12.21 43.02
CA GLU A 607 5.65 12.25 43.61
C GLU A 607 5.72 12.99 44.96
N ALA A 608 4.87 13.99 45.17
CA ALA A 608 4.72 14.62 46.49
C ALA A 608 3.99 13.65 47.43
N ASP A 609 4.62 13.25 48.54
CA ASP A 609 4.19 12.33 49.62
C ASP A 609 2.86 12.72 50.33
N THR A 610 1.86 13.07 49.54
CA THR A 610 0.61 13.71 49.91
C THR A 610 -0.47 12.63 49.98
N ILE A 611 -1.28 12.64 51.04
CA ILE A 611 -2.40 11.70 51.16
C ILE A 611 -3.45 12.06 50.09
N VAL A 612 -3.36 11.43 48.92
CA VAL A 612 -4.26 11.65 47.78
C VAL A 612 -5.35 10.57 47.72
N ASN A 613 -6.56 10.98 47.36
CA ASN A 613 -7.68 10.06 47.18
C ASN A 613 -7.46 9.23 45.89
N GLN A 614 -7.17 7.93 46.05
CA GLN A 614 -6.82 7.04 44.95
C GLN A 614 -7.90 6.94 43.87
N THR A 615 -9.18 6.99 44.25
CA THR A 615 -10.31 6.94 43.29
C THR A 615 -10.34 8.18 42.42
N VAL A 616 -10.20 9.36 43.02
CA VAL A 616 -10.19 10.65 42.31
C VAL A 616 -8.96 10.75 41.41
N MET A 617 -7.80 10.29 41.87
CA MET A 617 -6.57 10.28 41.07
C MET A 617 -6.69 9.33 39.86
N LEU A 618 -7.34 8.17 40.02
CA LEU A 618 -7.62 7.27 38.91
C LEU A 618 -8.58 7.90 37.89
N TYR A 619 -9.57 8.67 38.34
CA TYR A 619 -10.45 9.43 37.46
C TYR A 619 -9.67 10.47 36.64
N TYR A 620 -8.82 11.29 37.28
CA TYR A 620 -7.99 12.27 36.56
C TYR A 620 -7.07 11.63 35.53
N LYS A 621 -6.46 10.48 35.85
CA LYS A 621 -5.65 9.73 34.89
C LYS A 621 -6.46 9.32 33.65
N LYS A 622 -7.66 8.78 33.85
CA LYS A 622 -8.55 8.37 32.75
C LYS A 622 -8.96 9.57 31.90
N GLU A 623 -9.24 10.70 32.54
CA GLU A 623 -9.66 11.91 31.84
C GLU A 623 -8.52 12.52 31.00
N ILE A 624 -7.30 12.58 31.53
CA ILE A 624 -6.11 13.00 30.76
C ILE A 624 -5.89 12.08 29.55
N GLN A 625 -6.04 10.77 29.71
CA GLN A 625 -5.95 9.81 28.59
C GLN A 625 -7.06 9.99 27.56
N ARG A 626 -8.28 10.33 27.98
CA ARG A 626 -9.39 10.69 27.09
C ARG A 626 -9.02 11.93 26.26
N LEU A 627 -8.53 12.98 26.91
CA LEU A 627 -8.11 14.22 26.25
C LEU A 627 -6.99 13.99 25.23
N LYS A 628 -5.99 13.15 25.54
CA LYS A 628 -4.95 12.74 24.58
C LYS A 628 -5.51 12.06 23.35
N THR A 629 -6.41 11.10 23.58
CA THR A 629 -7.01 10.32 22.49
C THR A 629 -7.84 11.23 21.58
N GLU A 630 -8.63 12.12 22.16
CA GLU A 630 -9.38 13.13 21.42
C GLU A 630 -8.49 14.08 20.63
N GLN A 631 -7.38 14.53 21.21
CA GLN A 631 -6.41 15.39 20.54
C GLN A 631 -5.75 14.67 19.36
N GLY A 632 -5.41 13.40 19.51
CA GLY A 632 -4.93 12.55 18.40
C GLY A 632 -5.96 12.47 17.26
N ASN A 633 -7.21 12.17 17.59
CA ASN A 633 -8.30 12.13 16.60
C ASN A 633 -8.51 13.47 15.89
N ALA A 634 -8.39 14.59 16.61
CA ALA A 634 -8.49 15.93 16.03
C ALA A 634 -7.37 16.21 15.01
N ASN A 635 -6.14 15.77 15.30
CA ASN A 635 -5.01 15.87 14.37
C ASN A 635 -5.22 15.02 13.11
N ASP A 636 -5.73 13.80 13.27
CA ASP A 636 -6.02 12.91 12.14
C ASP A 636 -7.12 13.48 11.24
N ILE A 637 -8.21 14.00 11.83
CA ILE A 637 -9.30 14.64 11.07
C ILE A 637 -8.77 15.87 10.31
N LYS A 638 -7.96 16.70 10.96
CA LYS A 638 -7.36 17.87 10.30
C LYS A 638 -6.50 17.44 9.11
N LEU A 639 -5.64 16.43 9.28
CA LEU A 639 -4.76 15.93 8.22
C LEU A 639 -5.56 15.38 7.03
N ASP A 640 -6.63 14.63 7.29
CA ASP A 640 -7.54 14.14 6.24
C ASP A 640 -8.20 15.29 5.46
N LEU A 641 -8.64 16.33 6.16
CA LEU A 641 -9.22 17.52 5.53
C LEU A 641 -8.21 18.32 4.69
N GLU A 642 -6.95 18.40 5.13
CA GLU A 642 -5.87 19.02 4.37
C GLU A 642 -5.56 18.26 3.08
N ASN A 643 -5.45 16.93 3.17
CA ASN A 643 -5.22 16.07 2.00
C ASN A 643 -6.38 16.17 1.00
N LYS A 644 -7.63 16.11 1.48
CA LYS A 644 -8.83 16.30 0.63
C LYS A 644 -8.82 17.66 -0.06
N LEU A 645 -8.43 18.72 0.65
CA LEU A 645 -8.35 20.06 0.08
C LEU A 645 -7.30 20.15 -1.03
N GLU A 646 -6.14 19.50 -0.87
CA GLU A 646 -5.09 19.44 -1.89
C GLU A 646 -5.57 18.69 -3.14
N GLU A 647 -6.20 17.54 -2.98
CA GLU A 647 -6.80 16.78 -4.08
C GLU A 647 -7.85 17.59 -4.85
N ILE A 648 -8.72 18.30 -4.13
CA ILE A 648 -9.73 19.19 -4.73
C ILE A 648 -9.05 20.30 -5.53
N GLN A 649 -7.99 20.92 -5.01
CA GLN A 649 -7.26 21.98 -5.71
C GLN A 649 -6.64 21.48 -7.02
N ILE A 650 -5.99 20.31 -7.00
CA ILE A 650 -5.41 19.68 -8.19
C ILE A 650 -6.50 19.40 -9.23
N ALA A 651 -7.63 18.86 -8.80
CA ALA A 651 -8.75 18.55 -9.69
C ALA A 651 -9.40 19.81 -10.28
N ILE A 652 -9.52 20.90 -9.50
CA ILE A 652 -10.00 22.19 -10.02
C ILE A 652 -9.05 22.73 -11.10
N GLU A 653 -7.73 22.69 -10.87
CA GLU A 653 -6.74 23.14 -11.85
C GLU A 653 -6.76 22.30 -13.13
N PHE A 654 -6.98 20.99 -13.02
CA PHE A 654 -7.17 20.13 -14.17
C PHE A 654 -8.39 20.54 -15.02
N GLU A 655 -9.55 20.75 -14.40
CA GLU A 655 -10.78 21.15 -15.10
C GLU A 655 -10.66 22.55 -15.72
N LYS A 656 -9.97 23.48 -15.06
CA LYS A 656 -9.63 24.79 -15.66
C LYS A 656 -8.78 24.63 -16.91
N ARG A 657 -7.73 23.80 -16.87
CA ARG A 657 -6.87 23.55 -18.03
C ARG A 657 -7.63 22.91 -19.19
N ARG A 658 -8.56 21.99 -18.91
CA ARG A 658 -9.45 21.38 -19.92
C ARG A 658 -10.27 22.44 -20.65
N ARG A 659 -10.85 23.39 -19.89
CA ARG A 659 -11.61 24.52 -20.45
C ARG A 659 -10.74 25.46 -21.29
N ILE A 660 -9.51 25.76 -20.84
CA ILE A 660 -8.55 26.58 -21.60
C ILE A 660 -8.18 25.93 -22.93
N LYS A 661 -7.81 24.65 -22.92
CA LYS A 661 -7.45 23.91 -24.15
C LYS A 661 -8.58 23.89 -25.18
N ARG A 662 -9.83 23.75 -24.73
CA ARG A 662 -10.99 23.79 -25.62
C ARG A 662 -11.21 25.19 -26.20
N ALA A 663 -11.03 26.23 -25.40
CA ALA A 663 -11.10 27.60 -25.89
C ALA A 663 -10.00 27.90 -26.92
N GLU A 664 -8.79 27.36 -26.73
CA GLU A 664 -7.71 27.43 -27.71
C GLU A 664 -8.04 26.67 -29.01
N PHE A 665 -8.60 25.46 -28.92
CA PHE A 665 -9.00 24.66 -30.11
C PHE A 665 -10.12 25.34 -30.92
N ASN A 666 -11.16 25.86 -30.26
CA ASN A 666 -12.24 26.59 -30.94
C ASN A 666 -11.76 27.90 -31.59
N ASN A 667 -10.68 28.51 -31.09
CA ASN A 667 -10.07 29.72 -31.66
C ASN A 667 -9.19 29.39 -32.88
N GLU A 668 -8.69 28.16 -33.00
CA GLU A 668 -7.78 27.77 -34.09
C GLU A 668 -8.47 27.74 -35.47
N GLU A 669 -9.75 27.35 -35.53
CA GLU A 669 -10.56 27.37 -36.77
C GLU A 669 -10.84 28.80 -37.26
N GLU A 670 -11.20 29.69 -36.34
CA GLU A 670 -11.43 31.11 -36.62
C GLU A 670 -10.11 31.80 -37.05
N ARG A 671 -9.02 31.53 -36.32
CA ARG A 671 -7.68 32.01 -36.65
C ARG A 671 -7.21 31.53 -38.02
N TYR A 672 -7.40 30.24 -38.34
CA TYR A 672 -7.02 29.70 -39.65
C TYR A 672 -7.75 30.44 -40.77
N THR A 673 -9.05 30.70 -40.59
CA THR A 673 -9.88 31.43 -41.56
C THR A 673 -9.40 32.88 -41.75
N GLU A 674 -9.10 33.59 -40.65
CA GLU A 674 -8.52 34.94 -40.69
C GLU A 674 -7.14 34.98 -41.37
N ASP A 675 -6.28 34.01 -41.05
CA ASP A 675 -4.93 33.90 -41.59
C ASP A 675 -4.95 33.63 -43.10
N ARG A 676 -5.88 32.78 -43.59
CA ARG A 676 -6.09 32.57 -45.03
C ARG A 676 -6.53 33.85 -45.74
N ALA A 677 -7.54 34.54 -45.19
CA ALA A 677 -8.05 35.78 -45.76
C ALA A 677 -6.98 36.88 -45.78
N THR A 678 -6.14 36.95 -44.74
CA THR A 678 -5.02 37.90 -44.67
C THR A 678 -3.99 37.61 -45.76
N LEU A 679 -3.61 36.34 -45.96
CA LEU A 679 -2.66 35.95 -47.01
C LEU A 679 -3.18 36.29 -48.42
N GLU A 680 -4.46 36.03 -48.69
CA GLU A 680 -5.10 36.38 -49.96
C GLU A 680 -5.09 37.89 -50.19
N ASN A 681 -5.51 38.68 -49.19
CA ASN A 681 -5.47 40.14 -49.26
C ASN A 681 -4.05 40.67 -49.52
N LEU A 682 -3.02 40.11 -48.87
CA LEU A 682 -1.63 40.51 -49.10
C LEU A 682 -1.17 40.18 -50.52
N LYS A 683 -1.57 39.03 -51.08
CA LYS A 683 -1.24 38.65 -52.45
C LYS A 683 -1.91 39.54 -53.49
N GLU A 684 -3.11 40.03 -53.21
CA GLU A 684 -3.85 40.92 -54.13
C GLU A 684 -3.44 42.39 -54.02
N SER A 685 -3.11 42.86 -52.81
CA SER A 685 -2.80 44.28 -52.55
C SER A 685 -1.34 44.66 -52.77
N THR A 686 -0.42 43.70 -52.79
CA THR A 686 1.01 43.98 -52.93
C THR A 686 1.43 44.08 -54.39
N GLU A 687 1.85 45.25 -54.84
CA GLU A 687 2.40 45.45 -56.19
C GLU A 687 3.83 44.87 -56.30
N VAL A 688 4.12 44.20 -57.42
CA VAL A 688 5.46 43.68 -57.71
C VAL A 688 6.40 44.82 -58.07
N THR A 689 7.51 44.93 -57.37
CA THR A 689 8.51 46.00 -57.55
C THR A 689 9.80 45.43 -58.14
N ASN A 690 10.48 46.23 -58.98
CA ASN A 690 11.78 45.87 -59.57
C ASN A 690 12.98 46.27 -58.69
N SER A 691 12.74 46.68 -57.44
CA SER A 691 13.80 47.02 -56.49
C SER A 691 14.53 45.76 -56.00
N ILE A 692 15.86 45.78 -56.06
CA ILE A 692 16.70 44.68 -55.56
C ILE A 692 16.77 44.80 -54.04
N LEU A 693 16.08 43.91 -53.32
CA LEU A 693 16.17 43.80 -51.86
C LEU A 693 17.40 42.98 -51.44
N SER A 694 18.13 43.50 -50.46
CA SER A 694 19.27 42.88 -49.80
C SER A 694 18.82 41.88 -48.72
N GLU A 695 19.75 41.14 -48.11
CA GLU A 695 19.41 40.19 -47.03
C GLU A 695 18.94 40.94 -45.78
N GLU A 696 19.51 42.13 -45.52
CA GLU A 696 19.22 42.99 -44.38
C GLU A 696 17.80 43.58 -44.40
N ASP A 697 17.14 43.56 -45.55
CA ASP A 697 15.76 44.05 -45.70
C ASP A 697 14.72 43.06 -45.16
N PHE A 698 15.12 41.82 -44.87
CA PHE A 698 14.26 40.73 -44.40
C PHE A 698 14.45 40.43 -42.91
N ASP A 699 13.39 40.54 -42.11
CA ASP A 699 13.35 39.99 -40.75
C ASP A 699 12.97 38.51 -40.85
N PHE A 700 13.92 37.58 -40.70
CA PHE A 700 13.65 36.13 -40.75
C PHE A 700 13.04 35.59 -39.44
N GLY A 701 12.92 36.43 -38.41
CA GLY A 701 12.40 36.08 -37.11
C GLY A 701 13.32 35.15 -36.32
N ILE A 702 12.76 34.05 -35.81
CA ILE A 702 13.49 33.10 -34.95
C ILE A 702 14.45 32.26 -35.80
N GLU A 703 15.75 32.38 -35.52
CA GLU A 703 16.77 31.58 -36.20
C GLU A 703 16.54 30.07 -36.02
N GLN A 704 16.46 29.36 -37.14
CA GLN A 704 16.24 27.92 -37.18
C GLN A 704 17.57 27.18 -37.15
N SER A 705 17.62 26.07 -36.41
CA SER A 705 18.81 25.21 -36.38
C SER A 705 19.03 24.51 -37.72
N ASN A 706 20.28 24.16 -38.05
CA ASN A 706 20.59 23.41 -39.28
C ASN A 706 20.02 21.97 -39.32
N ASN A 707 19.43 21.50 -38.22
CA ASN A 707 18.78 20.19 -38.12
C ASN A 707 17.29 20.30 -38.46
N ILE A 708 16.74 19.27 -39.12
CA ILE A 708 15.32 19.22 -39.49
C ILE A 708 14.46 19.14 -38.22
N GLN A 709 13.66 20.19 -37.96
CA GLN A 709 12.70 20.22 -36.87
C GLN A 709 11.47 19.38 -37.23
N ILE A 710 10.91 18.67 -36.24
CA ILE A 710 9.68 17.87 -36.41
C ILE A 710 8.55 18.52 -35.61
N LEU A 711 7.52 19.00 -36.30
CA LEU A 711 6.26 19.47 -35.72
C LEU A 711 5.21 18.37 -35.82
N LYS A 712 4.34 18.24 -34.80
CA LYS A 712 3.33 17.18 -34.74
C LYS A 712 1.96 17.76 -34.45
N ASN A 713 0.92 17.16 -35.03
CA ASN A 713 -0.48 17.55 -34.84
C ASN A 713 -0.72 19.04 -35.13
N VAL A 714 -0.15 19.55 -36.22
CA VAL A 714 -0.40 20.90 -36.73
C VAL A 714 -1.71 20.90 -37.51
N ASN A 715 -2.77 21.47 -36.94
CA ASN A 715 -4.10 21.43 -37.57
C ASN A 715 -4.11 22.16 -38.92
N TYR A 716 -4.96 21.70 -39.84
CA TYR A 716 -5.16 22.24 -41.20
C TYR A 716 -3.94 22.17 -42.14
N ILE A 717 -2.91 21.42 -41.78
CA ILE A 717 -1.70 21.21 -42.60
C ILE A 717 -1.52 19.71 -42.89
N GLU A 718 -0.94 19.38 -44.04
CA GLU A 718 -0.68 17.97 -44.41
C GLU A 718 0.69 17.49 -43.90
N SER A 719 0.82 16.19 -43.69
CA SER A 719 2.10 15.57 -43.33
C SER A 719 3.10 15.67 -44.49
N GLY A 720 4.30 16.18 -44.25
CA GLY A 720 5.30 16.38 -45.30
C GLY A 720 6.54 17.16 -44.85
N PHE A 721 7.40 17.51 -45.80
CA PHE A 721 8.60 18.34 -45.61
C PHE A 721 8.39 19.73 -46.21
N TYR A 722 8.47 20.76 -45.39
CA TYR A 722 8.16 22.14 -45.74
C TYR A 722 9.46 22.95 -45.82
N MET A 723 9.69 23.65 -46.92
CA MET A 723 10.79 24.61 -47.06
C MET A 723 10.40 25.95 -46.46
N VAL A 724 10.83 26.19 -45.23
CA VAL A 724 10.49 27.36 -44.42
C VAL A 724 11.53 28.46 -44.64
N LEU A 725 11.06 29.67 -44.93
CA LEU A 725 11.87 30.87 -45.13
C LEU A 725 12.11 31.60 -43.81
N ALA A 726 11.07 31.78 -43.01
CA ALA A 726 11.09 32.60 -41.80
C ALA A 726 10.08 32.08 -40.77
N VAL A 727 10.33 32.37 -39.49
CA VAL A 727 9.47 31.96 -38.38
C VAL A 727 9.22 33.14 -37.45
N HIS A 728 7.96 33.54 -37.28
CA HIS A 728 7.57 34.70 -36.46
C HIS A 728 6.57 34.32 -35.39
N THR A 729 6.61 34.99 -34.25
CA THR A 729 5.54 34.91 -33.23
C THR A 729 4.50 36.02 -33.40
N ASP A 730 4.84 37.06 -34.16
CA ASP A 730 4.05 38.29 -34.33
C ASP A 730 3.39 38.34 -35.71
N LYS A 731 2.10 38.69 -35.76
CA LYS A 731 1.31 38.77 -37.00
C LYS A 731 1.78 39.91 -37.92
N GLU A 732 2.13 41.06 -37.38
CA GLU A 732 2.56 42.22 -38.17
C GLU A 732 3.91 41.95 -38.84
N LYS A 733 4.84 41.32 -38.12
CA LYS A 733 6.15 40.92 -38.67
C LYS A 733 6.02 39.85 -39.75
N ARG A 734 5.14 38.87 -39.55
CA ARG A 734 4.79 37.87 -40.55
C ARG A 734 4.27 38.55 -41.83
N ASP A 735 3.35 39.50 -41.68
CA ASP A 735 2.72 40.19 -42.82
C ASP A 735 3.71 41.09 -43.56
N GLU A 736 4.59 41.78 -42.83
CA GLU A 736 5.69 42.56 -43.42
C GLU A 736 6.64 41.67 -44.24
N PHE A 737 7.03 40.51 -43.70
CA PHE A 737 7.87 39.55 -44.41
C PHE A 737 7.18 39.02 -45.68
N LEU A 738 5.92 38.60 -45.57
CA LEU A 738 5.12 38.14 -46.71
C LEU A 738 5.01 39.22 -47.79
N THR A 739 4.73 40.47 -47.41
CA THR A 739 4.63 41.62 -48.32
C THR A 739 5.92 41.83 -49.09
N LYS A 740 7.09 41.81 -48.42
CA LYS A 740 8.40 41.98 -49.09
C LYS A 740 8.71 40.84 -50.05
N ILE A 741 8.34 39.60 -49.71
CA ILE A 741 8.53 38.41 -50.57
C ILE A 741 7.63 38.49 -51.80
N ILE A 742 6.36 38.86 -51.62
CA ILE A 742 5.40 39.01 -52.72
C ILE A 742 5.82 40.16 -53.63
N ALA A 743 6.23 41.30 -53.08
CA ALA A 743 6.75 42.45 -53.82
C ALA A 743 8.00 42.09 -54.64
N SER A 744 8.77 41.08 -54.21
CA SER A 744 9.92 40.52 -54.94
C SER A 744 9.52 39.56 -56.09
N GLY A 745 8.22 39.44 -56.37
CA GLY A 745 7.66 38.64 -57.47
C GLY A 745 7.44 37.15 -57.15
N VAL A 746 7.37 36.77 -55.87
CA VAL A 746 7.15 35.38 -55.44
C VAL A 746 5.67 35.16 -55.09
N SER A 747 4.95 34.42 -55.93
CA SER A 747 3.51 34.17 -55.74
C SER A 747 3.19 32.88 -54.98
N ASN A 748 4.11 31.91 -54.95
CA ASN A 748 3.92 30.60 -54.33
C ASN A 748 4.31 30.54 -52.85
N ILE A 749 4.11 31.64 -52.12
CA ILE A 749 4.39 31.73 -50.69
C ILE A 749 3.14 31.39 -49.87
N ASP A 750 3.33 30.71 -48.75
CA ASP A 750 2.27 30.35 -47.81
C ASP A 750 2.82 30.33 -46.37
N PHE A 751 1.96 30.22 -45.36
CA PHE A 751 2.37 30.05 -43.97
C PHE A 751 1.38 29.17 -43.20
N PHE A 752 1.76 28.70 -42.02
CA PHE A 752 0.84 28.11 -41.06
C PHE A 752 1.18 28.52 -39.64
N TYR A 753 0.21 28.44 -38.73
CA TYR A 753 0.43 28.66 -37.30
C TYR A 753 0.42 27.32 -36.58
N ASP A 754 1.42 27.07 -35.75
CA ASP A 754 1.42 25.92 -34.84
C ASP A 754 1.09 26.39 -33.42
N VAL A 755 -0.02 25.88 -32.86
CA VAL A 755 -0.47 26.23 -31.51
C VAL A 755 0.54 25.79 -30.45
N ASN A 756 1.24 24.67 -30.67
CA ASN A 756 2.18 24.13 -29.70
C ASN A 756 3.42 25.01 -29.52
N THR A 757 3.94 25.58 -30.62
CA THR A 757 5.07 26.50 -30.60
C THR A 757 4.67 27.98 -30.55
N SER A 758 3.39 28.28 -30.76
CA SER A 758 2.86 29.64 -30.89
C SER A 758 3.59 30.47 -31.95
N GLN A 759 3.89 29.85 -33.09
CA GLN A 759 4.72 30.42 -34.14
C GLN A 759 4.07 30.26 -35.52
N TYR A 760 4.30 31.27 -36.36
CA TYR A 760 3.99 31.31 -37.78
C TYR A 760 5.20 30.84 -38.59
N TYR A 761 5.03 29.77 -39.36
CA TYR A 761 6.04 29.22 -40.24
C TYR A 761 5.71 29.59 -41.68
N ILE A 762 6.53 30.43 -42.29
CA ILE A 762 6.35 30.90 -43.66
C ILE A 762 7.14 30.00 -44.61
N TYR A 763 6.47 29.35 -45.56
CA TYR A 763 7.06 28.32 -46.42
C TYR A 763 6.76 28.54 -47.91
N LEU A 764 7.68 28.07 -48.76
CA LEU A 764 7.61 28.27 -50.22
C LEU A 764 7.12 27.03 -50.99
N LYS A 765 7.44 25.84 -50.48
CA LYS A 765 7.14 24.57 -51.16
C LYS A 765 7.15 23.41 -50.18
N THR A 766 6.36 22.39 -50.51
CA THR A 766 6.24 21.15 -49.76
C THR A 766 6.74 19.96 -50.58
N PHE A 767 7.17 18.92 -49.89
CA PHE A 767 7.67 17.67 -50.45
C PHE A 767 7.20 16.48 -49.62
N ASN A 768 6.90 15.37 -50.28
CA ASN A 768 6.51 14.12 -49.60
C ASN A 768 7.73 13.31 -49.10
N ASN A 769 8.92 13.73 -49.51
CA ASN A 769 10.15 12.96 -49.46
C ASN A 769 11.33 13.88 -49.09
N ILE A 770 12.14 13.45 -48.11
CA ILE A 770 13.28 14.24 -47.62
C ILE A 770 14.39 14.41 -48.65
N GLN A 771 14.59 13.45 -49.56
CA GLN A 771 15.59 13.53 -50.62
C GLN A 771 15.26 14.67 -51.60
N GLU A 772 13.99 14.80 -51.99
CA GLU A 772 13.53 15.90 -52.83
C GLU A 772 13.66 17.26 -52.15
N ALA A 773 13.28 17.35 -50.86
CA ALA A 773 13.43 18.58 -50.08
C ALA A 773 14.91 19.00 -49.96
N ASN A 774 15.81 18.06 -49.66
CA ASN A 774 17.24 18.32 -49.60
C ASN A 774 17.83 18.72 -50.95
N ASN A 775 17.39 18.09 -52.04
CA ASN A 775 17.83 18.47 -53.39
C ASN A 775 17.36 19.88 -53.76
N ALA A 776 16.14 20.26 -53.37
CA ALA A 776 15.62 21.61 -53.57
C ALA A 776 16.39 22.65 -52.73
N LEU A 777 16.73 22.33 -51.48
CA LEU A 777 17.52 23.21 -50.61
C LEU A 777 18.95 23.40 -51.13
N LYS A 778 19.58 22.34 -51.66
CA LYS A 778 20.92 22.41 -52.28
C LYS A 778 20.92 23.24 -53.57
N ASN A 779 19.84 23.16 -54.34
CA ASN A 779 19.66 23.88 -55.60
C ASN A 779 18.92 25.22 -55.42
N LYS A 780 18.87 25.77 -54.20
CA LYS A 780 18.17 27.03 -53.92
C LYS A 780 18.77 28.15 -54.76
N ALA A 781 17.90 28.95 -55.39
CA ALA A 781 18.34 30.13 -56.13
C ALA A 781 19.06 31.11 -55.19
N THR A 782 20.11 31.79 -55.66
CA THR A 782 20.88 32.80 -54.92
C THR A 782 20.11 34.13 -54.83
N LYS A 783 18.90 34.08 -54.27
CA LYS A 783 18.09 35.26 -53.95
C LYS A 783 18.22 35.54 -52.45
N SER A 784 18.24 36.82 -52.08
CA SER A 784 18.50 37.29 -50.71
C SER A 784 17.58 36.63 -49.67
N TYR A 785 16.30 36.44 -50.00
CA TYR A 785 15.33 35.80 -49.11
C TYR A 785 15.51 34.28 -48.89
N ASN A 786 16.41 33.62 -49.62
CA ASN A 786 16.71 32.20 -49.44
C ASN A 786 17.87 31.95 -48.47
N SER A 787 18.49 32.99 -47.92
CA SER A 787 19.72 32.88 -47.13
C SER A 787 19.55 31.97 -45.91
N LYS A 788 18.46 32.14 -45.17
CA LYS A 788 18.10 31.40 -43.94
C LYS A 788 17.09 30.26 -44.12
N MET A 789 16.83 29.85 -45.36
CA MET A 789 15.85 28.78 -45.65
C MET A 789 16.23 27.45 -44.98
N THR A 790 15.26 26.80 -44.34
CA THR A 790 15.40 25.50 -43.66
C THR A 790 14.28 24.52 -44.05
N ILE A 791 14.43 23.25 -43.66
CA ILE A 791 13.42 22.20 -43.86
C ILE A 791 12.80 21.82 -42.51
N ILE A 792 11.48 21.85 -42.43
CA ILE A 792 10.70 21.37 -41.29
C ILE A 792 9.85 20.17 -41.72
N LYS A 793 9.80 19.14 -40.89
CA LYS A 793 8.94 17.97 -41.08
C LYS A 793 7.65 18.14 -40.26
N ILE A 794 6.50 17.90 -40.88
CA ILE A 794 5.20 17.88 -40.21
C ILE A 794 4.68 16.43 -40.17
N GLU A 795 4.28 15.98 -38.98
CA GLU A 795 3.69 14.67 -38.71
C GLU A 795 2.30 14.83 -38.06
N ASN A 796 1.26 14.77 -38.89
CA ASN A 796 -0.14 14.81 -38.52
C ASN A 796 -0.82 13.45 -38.66
#